data_AF-A0A0V0WDD1-F1
#
_entry.id   AF-A0A0V0WDD1-F1
#
_cell.length_a   1.000
_cell.length_b   1.000
_cell.length_c   1.000
_cell.angle_alpha   90.00
_cell.angle_beta   90.00
_cell.angle_gamma   90.00
#
_symmetry.space_group_name_H-M   'P 1'
#
loop_
_entity.id
_entity.type
_entity.pdbx_description
1 polymer ?
#
loop_
_entity_poly.entity_id
_entity_poly.type
_entity_poly.pdbx_seq_one_letter_code
_entity_poly.pdbx_strand_id
1 'polypeptide(L)'
;MIGKPSKFVMKRLSEELKCPTSSVMGRLASVMYLRKFKEISSNVVNILNPSADDRILEVGFGLGYGLFEAFKKVERGNGVVFGSERSQYMVKRARKIFALEIHYGRLEVDLSLASHLPYLNNSIDCIFHNDCFYYWPSVKNALLELKRVLKPGGRMLTSMSIERVKEWSSRGLLQPSYCIDPLDYILHLENTGFVDIKFEYHSSAGVQFQTVIALKPPVEEDRGSSVVMSLLHRGISYFVTAPIYYANSGPHLGHLYSSLIADAAHRWFKLKNPHQLTLFSSGTDEHGSKVENAALKDEKNVDVYCSEISSAYRELFSKFGIETTDFIRTVEARHHQSVQQFWEVLRKNNFIYKGKYSGWYCSADECFYNESDLCDDETKSCKITTAGHTVEWVVEENYLFKLSEFLPEIQHWLQTSDVIQPSQYLPFVINQLKQLSDVSISRDRQRLSWGIPVPDDCLQTIYVWFDALVNYLTVAGYPGQLCRWPPDCHIIGKDILKFHAILWPAMLLAANFPLPKQIFCHGHWLSDGVKMSKSLGNVVDPTLEAQKLTCEGLRYFLLRQGVPTSDGNYSTPLAISVLNDELANSIGNLINRTTSSRVLRGDRFTDFDDSVINGPSIRQGPDLMTDLDNLPSIVGQQYDKMQFSNGINSIVTVVKKANAFVQHFSPWHLAKDKNANSLLDTVLHLAHQTLRTCGILLKPVVPNIADEMLNRLSVSSDESNYSDCAKAASKSSCSASCMELIVGELIWRHGHRTPIYLIPSDVENNASTWNIGLGELTKLGMRQCYELGQMLGKRYIEQYPLFKSSILNEIYIRSSDTNRTLMSAASVMAGFVASDSYGNHGNYTLPNFVRSPAGWNPLPIHTVDYGTDNLLNMRYHWNKTANLFRKNFIEYDRFIKQNPDNGAKLAYVADKSGFNNTLVKNMWILADVVKIEKEGSAEDWHSDQHKLPNWVTDEIYDWIQHTFKHWCKLVYQPDLLIQISAGDLIFEIVDRIHQKQLSMKQSQNTNSWIERIKFYSYSGHDINLLFLLYILGQYDNAATVEYEGYASCIVFEAWLTEENEIEIKVFLRRGPNSTEFQPIQVVGCPPIPSGCPLATFENRTRKFFPKPNKVDVDCCSSANFLSIPSVFLLFIIFCSLFNATVHLPSRGSTPRLPMALPLRPMLMPTLLPLTDRKLCALSMGDHFHYLWTSVAFDF
;
A
#
# COMPACT_ATOMS: atom_id res chain seq x y z
N MET A 1 41.26 8.32 60.02
CA MET A 1 39.94 8.58 59.41
C MET A 1 40.07 9.81 58.52
N ILE A 2 39.55 9.80 57.28
CA ILE A 2 39.32 11.01 56.50
C ILE A 2 37.80 11.08 56.31
N GLY A 3 37.17 12.17 56.75
CA GLY A 3 35.72 12.32 56.68
C GLY A 3 35.22 12.33 55.24
N LYS A 4 33.99 11.83 55.00
CA LYS A 4 33.35 11.98 53.69
C LYS A 4 33.31 13.48 53.34
N PRO A 5 33.80 13.90 52.16
CA PRO A 5 33.79 15.31 51.76
C PRO A 5 32.36 15.85 51.77
N SER A 6 32.18 17.10 52.20
CA SER A 6 30.84 17.68 52.37
C SER A 6 30.09 17.72 51.04
N LYS A 7 28.75 17.63 51.09
CA LYS A 7 27.89 17.72 49.89
C LYS A 7 28.19 18.95 49.04
N PHE A 8 28.60 20.06 49.66
CA PHE A 8 29.02 21.29 48.98
C PHE A 8 30.32 21.11 48.18
N VAL A 9 31.34 20.48 48.77
CA VAL A 9 32.61 20.18 48.07
C VAL A 9 32.38 19.22 46.91
N MET A 10 31.56 18.19 47.10
CA MET A 10 31.23 17.23 46.03
C MET A 10 30.41 17.86 44.90
N LYS A 11 29.43 18.72 45.22
CA LYS A 11 28.69 19.50 44.21
C LYS A 11 29.63 20.39 43.40
N ARG A 12 30.51 21.15 44.06
CA ARG A 12 31.48 22.02 43.40
C ARG A 12 32.49 21.25 42.55
N LEU A 13 32.87 20.04 42.97
CA LEU A 13 33.73 19.15 42.17
C LEU A 13 33.00 18.61 40.94
N SER A 14 31.72 18.26 41.04
CA SER A 14 30.87 17.91 39.89
C SER A 14 30.75 19.07 38.90
N GLU A 15 30.54 20.31 39.39
CA GLU A 15 30.47 21.53 38.57
C GLU A 15 31.81 21.81 37.85
N GLU A 16 32.96 21.71 38.53
CA GLU A 16 34.30 21.91 37.93
C GLU A 16 34.77 20.73 37.06
N LEU A 17 34.22 19.52 37.20
CA LEU A 17 34.42 18.41 36.24
C LEU A 17 33.58 18.62 34.97
N LYS A 18 32.33 19.09 35.13
CA LYS A 18 31.38 19.35 34.04
C LYS A 18 31.76 20.56 33.18
N CYS A 19 32.41 21.58 33.75
CA CYS A 19 32.77 22.81 33.05
C CYS A 19 33.99 23.48 33.72
N PRO A 20 35.22 22.95 33.55
CA PRO A 20 36.40 23.37 34.31
C PRO A 20 36.69 24.87 34.18
N THR A 21 36.91 25.56 35.30
CA THR A 21 37.22 27.00 35.33
C THR A 21 38.72 27.28 35.54
N SER A 22 39.10 28.57 35.47
CA SER A 22 40.44 29.04 35.83
C SER A 22 40.72 29.04 37.35
N SER A 23 39.77 28.60 38.18
CA SER A 23 39.97 28.46 39.63
C SER A 23 41.10 27.47 39.95
N VAL A 24 41.56 27.44 41.20
CA VAL A 24 42.52 26.41 41.66
C VAL A 24 41.88 25.02 41.57
N MET A 25 40.57 24.91 41.82
CA MET A 25 39.83 23.65 41.79
C MET A 25 39.60 23.15 40.36
N GLY A 26 39.24 24.02 39.41
CA GLY A 26 39.12 23.68 37.99
C GLY A 26 40.47 23.33 37.34
N ARG A 27 41.54 24.02 37.72
CA ARG A 27 42.91 23.65 37.34
C ARG A 27 43.34 22.29 37.90
N LEU A 28 43.01 21.99 39.16
CA LEU A 28 43.29 20.68 39.74
C LEU A 28 42.46 19.58 39.08
N ALA A 29 41.16 19.80 38.89
CA ALA A 29 40.25 18.83 38.28
C ALA A 29 40.67 18.47 36.84
N SER A 30 40.98 19.49 36.03
CA SER A 30 41.49 19.29 34.67
C SER A 30 42.80 18.50 34.63
N VAL A 31 43.77 18.78 35.51
CA VAL A 31 45.06 18.09 35.51
C VAL A 31 44.98 16.67 36.09
N MET A 32 44.18 16.43 37.14
CA MET A 32 44.13 15.12 37.80
C MET A 32 43.21 14.12 37.11
N TYR A 33 42.04 14.54 36.62
CA TYR A 33 41.02 13.61 36.11
C TYR A 33 40.98 13.50 34.58
N LEU A 34 41.45 14.51 33.83
CA LEU A 34 41.50 14.42 32.36
C LEU A 34 42.82 13.86 31.82
N ARG A 35 43.89 13.81 32.63
CA ARG A 35 45.20 13.28 32.20
C ARG A 35 45.19 11.78 31.86
N LYS A 36 44.25 11.01 32.41
CA LYS A 36 44.01 9.61 32.02
C LYS A 36 43.39 9.43 30.63
N PHE A 37 42.92 10.49 29.96
CA PHE A 37 42.32 10.35 28.62
C PHE A 37 43.31 10.18 27.48
N LYS A 38 44.60 10.50 27.64
CA LYS A 38 45.55 10.49 26.52
C LYS A 38 45.56 9.16 25.75
N GLU A 39 45.48 8.04 26.47
CA GLU A 39 45.43 6.69 25.89
C GLU A 39 44.07 6.42 25.22
N ILE A 40 42.95 6.74 25.88
CA ILE A 40 41.60 6.61 25.30
C ILE A 40 41.50 7.44 24.00
N SER A 41 41.85 8.73 24.03
CA SER A 41 41.79 9.62 22.87
C SER A 41 42.65 9.13 21.70
N SER A 42 43.86 8.63 21.95
CA SER A 42 44.72 8.06 20.88
C SER A 42 44.11 6.77 20.31
N ASN A 43 43.63 5.85 21.16
CA ASN A 43 42.91 4.65 20.69
C ASN A 43 41.64 5.02 19.89
N VAL A 44 40.85 5.99 20.34
CA VAL A 44 39.63 6.46 19.66
C VAL A 44 39.91 7.04 18.29
N VAL A 45 40.93 7.90 18.15
CA VAL A 45 41.33 8.43 16.84
C VAL A 45 41.89 7.32 15.92
N ASN A 46 42.48 6.25 16.49
CA ASN A 46 42.90 5.08 15.71
C ASN A 46 41.73 4.19 15.28
N ILE A 47 40.70 3.98 16.12
CA ILE A 47 39.49 3.20 15.77
C ILE A 47 38.62 3.96 14.77
N LEU A 48 38.45 5.27 14.96
CA LEU A 48 37.76 6.17 14.00
C LEU A 48 38.43 6.15 12.62
N ASN A 49 39.76 5.95 12.58
CA ASN A 49 40.58 5.83 11.38
C ASN A 49 40.28 6.89 10.29
N PRO A 50 40.48 8.19 10.58
CA PRO A 50 40.27 9.27 9.63
C PRO A 50 41.36 9.32 8.55
N SER A 51 41.01 9.83 7.37
CA SER A 51 41.95 10.10 6.27
C SER A 51 42.82 11.33 6.56
N ALA A 52 43.90 11.50 5.80
CA ALA A 52 44.77 12.69 5.88
C ALA A 52 44.10 13.97 5.33
N ASP A 53 43.02 13.82 4.56
CA ASP A 53 42.22 14.91 3.99
C ASP A 53 40.90 15.16 4.74
N ASP A 54 40.57 14.35 5.76
CA ASP A 54 39.31 14.47 6.51
C ASP A 54 39.23 15.78 7.31
N ARG A 55 38.03 16.37 7.38
CA ARG A 55 37.69 17.40 8.37
C ARG A 55 37.20 16.70 9.63
N ILE A 56 37.95 16.79 10.73
CA ILE A 56 37.73 16.01 11.96
C ILE A 56 37.28 16.93 13.09
N LEU A 57 36.18 16.64 13.79
CA LEU A 57 35.70 17.40 14.95
C LEU A 57 35.82 16.60 16.26
N GLU A 58 36.54 17.12 17.25
CA GLU A 58 36.43 16.67 18.66
C GLU A 58 35.44 17.56 19.42
N VAL A 59 34.48 16.95 20.13
CA VAL A 59 33.56 17.66 21.03
C VAL A 59 33.88 17.32 22.49
N GLY A 60 34.05 18.36 23.32
CA GLY A 60 34.51 18.22 24.71
C GLY A 60 36.01 17.94 24.84
N PHE A 61 36.85 18.56 24.00
CA PHE A 61 38.29 18.25 23.91
C PHE A 61 39.09 18.45 25.21
N GLY A 62 38.59 19.22 26.18
CA GLY A 62 39.20 19.40 27.50
C GLY A 62 40.65 19.89 27.46
N LEU A 63 41.60 18.97 27.70
CA LEU A 63 43.04 19.28 27.65
C LEU A 63 43.63 19.34 26.23
N GLY A 64 42.89 18.93 25.20
CA GLY A 64 43.33 18.93 23.80
C GLY A 64 44.13 17.69 23.37
N TYR A 65 44.04 16.57 24.10
CA TYR A 65 44.76 15.35 23.71
C TYR A 65 44.19 14.70 22.45
N GLY A 66 42.86 14.69 22.25
CA GLY A 66 42.25 14.20 21.02
C GLY A 66 42.58 15.08 19.83
N LEU A 67 42.46 16.41 19.94
CA LEU A 67 42.91 17.39 18.94
C LEU A 67 44.33 17.10 18.44
N PHE A 68 45.29 16.84 19.34
CA PHE A 68 46.68 16.53 18.98
C PHE A 68 46.82 15.19 18.23
N GLU A 69 46.12 14.14 18.67
CA GLU A 69 46.18 12.83 18.01
C GLU A 69 45.43 12.84 16.65
N ALA A 70 44.35 13.61 16.52
CA ALA A 70 43.65 13.87 15.27
C ALA A 70 44.50 14.69 14.30
N PHE A 71 45.20 15.72 14.79
CA PHE A 71 46.08 16.55 13.96
C PHE A 71 47.17 15.72 13.27
N LYS A 72 47.81 14.78 13.98
CA LYS A 72 48.78 13.84 13.41
C LYS A 72 48.26 13.00 12.23
N LYS A 73 46.95 12.78 12.13
CA LYS A 73 46.35 12.05 11.00
C LYS A 73 46.31 12.93 9.74
N VAL A 74 46.04 14.22 9.91
CA VAL A 74 45.90 15.21 8.82
C VAL A 74 47.13 16.09 8.57
N GLU A 75 48.18 16.00 9.40
CA GLU A 75 49.39 16.82 9.30
C GLU A 75 50.11 16.72 7.93
N ARG A 76 49.83 15.65 7.16
CA ARG A 76 50.47 15.33 5.86
C ARG A 76 49.53 15.43 4.65
N GLY A 77 48.25 15.71 4.86
CA GLY A 77 47.24 15.89 3.81
C GLY A 77 46.57 17.25 3.93
N ASN A 78 45.39 17.42 3.34
CA ASN A 78 44.67 18.70 3.35
C ASN A 78 43.67 18.85 4.50
N GLY A 79 43.49 17.83 5.34
CA GLY A 79 42.48 17.79 6.40
C GLY A 79 42.64 18.87 7.48
N VAL A 80 41.57 19.14 8.22
CA VAL A 80 41.52 20.23 9.23
C VAL A 80 40.84 19.72 10.50
N VAL A 81 41.39 20.06 11.66
CA VAL A 81 40.85 19.64 12.97
C VAL A 81 40.01 20.77 13.58
N PHE A 82 38.79 20.45 13.98
CA PHE A 82 37.86 21.34 14.66
C PHE A 82 37.68 20.88 16.11
N GLY A 83 37.45 21.82 17.02
CA GLY A 83 37.26 21.50 18.44
C GLY A 83 36.15 22.33 19.08
N SER A 84 35.09 21.68 19.52
CA SER A 84 34.03 22.31 20.32
C SER A 84 34.26 22.06 21.81
N GLU A 85 34.22 23.13 22.62
CA GLU A 85 34.34 23.01 24.07
C GLU A 85 33.52 24.08 24.80
N ARG A 86 32.85 23.68 25.88
CA ARG A 86 31.97 24.52 26.70
C ARG A 86 32.73 25.38 27.71
N SER A 87 33.94 24.98 28.08
CA SER A 87 34.80 25.72 29.00
C SER A 87 35.61 26.78 28.26
N GLN A 88 35.31 28.06 28.52
CA GLN A 88 36.13 29.18 28.06
C GLN A 88 37.58 29.09 28.58
N TYR A 89 37.82 28.47 29.74
CA TYR A 89 39.18 28.23 30.24
C TYR A 89 39.94 27.21 29.36
N MET A 90 39.28 26.13 28.95
CA MET A 90 39.87 25.12 28.06
C MET A 90 40.08 25.65 26.65
N VAL A 91 39.13 26.41 26.08
CA VAL A 91 39.32 27.08 24.77
C VAL A 91 40.50 28.06 24.82
N LYS A 92 40.61 28.89 25.87
CA LYS A 92 41.76 29.79 26.10
C LYS A 92 43.08 29.05 26.34
N ARG A 93 43.04 27.77 26.73
CA ARG A 93 44.21 26.89 26.86
C ARG A 93 44.59 26.27 25.51
N ALA A 94 43.63 25.69 24.78
CA ALA A 94 43.87 25.09 23.46
C ALA A 94 44.40 26.13 22.45
N ARG A 95 43.82 27.34 22.41
CA ARG A 95 44.30 28.46 21.57
C ARG A 95 45.73 28.93 21.90
N LYS A 96 46.33 28.49 23.03
CA LYS A 96 47.75 28.72 23.37
C LYS A 96 48.65 27.51 23.10
N ILE A 97 48.08 26.30 23.05
CA ILE A 97 48.83 25.07 22.75
C ILE A 97 48.99 24.93 21.24
N PHE A 98 47.90 25.13 20.49
CA PHE A 98 47.84 24.95 19.04
C PHE A 98 47.96 26.27 18.26
N ALA A 99 48.74 27.21 18.77
CA ALA A 99 48.77 28.58 18.27
C ALA A 99 49.29 28.69 16.82
N LEU A 100 50.16 27.77 16.39
CA LEU A 100 50.69 27.72 15.02
C LEU A 100 49.68 27.08 14.07
N GLU A 101 49.09 25.96 14.49
CA GLU A 101 48.11 25.18 13.74
C GLU A 101 46.84 26.01 13.47
N ILE A 102 46.44 26.84 14.44
CA ILE A 102 45.36 27.84 14.29
C ILE A 102 45.78 28.98 13.36
N HIS A 103 47.01 29.51 13.50
CA HIS A 103 47.50 30.58 12.63
C HIS A 103 47.53 30.17 11.14
N TYR A 104 47.85 28.90 10.85
CA TYR A 104 47.85 28.34 9.50
C TYR A 104 46.48 27.76 9.05
N GLY A 105 45.40 27.94 9.83
CA GLY A 105 44.06 27.44 9.47
C GLY A 105 43.94 25.91 9.40
N ARG A 106 44.85 25.18 10.06
CA ARG A 106 44.91 23.72 10.10
C ARG A 106 44.17 23.14 11.32
N LEU A 107 43.91 23.97 12.31
CA LEU A 107 43.15 23.64 13.52
C LEU A 107 42.26 24.83 13.93
N GLU A 108 41.01 24.57 14.32
CA GLU A 108 40.06 25.58 14.82
C GLU A 108 39.44 25.11 16.15
N VAL A 109 39.22 26.03 17.10
CA VAL A 109 38.72 25.67 18.46
C VAL A 109 37.80 26.74 19.03
N ASP A 110 36.58 26.36 19.38
CA ASP A 110 35.46 27.26 19.70
C ASP A 110 34.83 27.04 21.05
N LEU A 111 34.28 28.15 21.58
CA LEU A 111 33.43 28.16 22.76
C LEU A 111 31.98 27.89 22.34
N SER A 112 31.55 26.64 22.43
CA SER A 112 30.24 26.20 21.97
C SER A 112 29.67 25.07 22.83
N LEU A 113 28.39 24.73 22.60
CA LEU A 113 27.74 23.59 23.22
C LEU A 113 27.56 22.48 22.19
N ALA A 114 27.58 21.21 22.60
CA ALA A 114 27.36 20.08 21.70
C ALA A 114 26.00 20.13 20.97
N SER A 115 25.02 20.88 21.52
CA SER A 115 23.69 21.14 20.94
C SER A 115 23.56 22.48 20.21
N HIS A 116 24.68 23.19 19.97
CA HIS A 116 24.74 24.41 19.16
C HIS A 116 26.19 24.64 18.71
N LEU A 117 26.55 24.07 17.56
CA LEU A 117 27.89 24.04 16.99
C LEU A 117 28.05 25.10 15.88
N PRO A 118 29.13 25.90 15.85
CA PRO A 118 29.29 27.00 14.90
C PRO A 118 29.62 26.56 13.45
N TYR A 119 29.56 25.26 13.16
CA TYR A 119 29.96 24.70 11.87
C TYR A 119 28.76 24.53 10.93
N LEU A 120 29.03 24.62 9.62
CA LEU A 120 28.00 24.50 8.57
C LEU A 120 27.42 23.08 8.49
N ASN A 121 26.23 22.96 7.90
CA ASN A 121 25.62 21.65 7.61
C ASN A 121 26.55 20.84 6.70
N ASN A 122 26.64 19.52 6.93
CA ASN A 122 27.42 18.59 6.09
C ASN A 122 28.90 19.02 5.87
N SER A 123 29.56 19.61 6.87
CA SER A 123 30.90 20.23 6.73
C SER A 123 32.05 19.46 7.38
N ILE A 124 31.77 18.39 8.13
CA ILE A 124 32.74 17.57 8.88
C ILE A 124 32.71 16.13 8.36
N ASP A 125 33.86 15.49 8.10
CA ASP A 125 33.94 14.11 7.62
C ASP A 125 33.86 13.08 8.76
N CYS A 126 34.51 13.37 9.88
CA CYS A 126 34.58 12.49 11.05
C CYS A 126 34.35 13.27 12.37
N ILE A 127 33.54 12.74 13.28
CA ILE A 127 33.28 13.29 14.62
C ILE A 127 33.74 12.30 15.69
N PHE A 128 34.32 12.79 16.78
CA PHE A 128 34.40 12.01 18.02
C PHE A 128 34.22 12.83 19.29
N HIS A 129 33.88 12.15 20.38
CA HIS A 129 33.93 12.68 21.73
C HIS A 129 34.22 11.57 22.75
N ASN A 130 34.67 11.96 23.93
CA ASN A 130 35.24 11.06 24.94
C ASN A 130 34.61 11.34 26.32
N ASP A 131 33.80 10.41 26.84
CA ASP A 131 33.28 10.42 28.23
C ASP A 131 32.62 11.76 28.65
N CYS A 132 31.96 12.46 27.71
CA CYS A 132 31.42 13.81 27.92
C CYS A 132 29.90 13.96 27.75
N PHE A 133 29.22 13.00 27.11
CA PHE A 133 27.80 13.16 26.74
C PHE A 133 26.86 13.18 27.94
N TYR A 134 27.21 12.48 29.03
CA TYR A 134 26.54 12.58 30.33
C TYR A 134 26.75 13.92 31.07
N TYR A 135 27.34 14.93 30.41
CA TYR A 135 27.37 16.33 30.86
C TYR A 135 26.57 17.28 29.96
N TRP A 136 26.01 16.80 28.85
CA TRP A 136 25.18 17.59 27.93
C TRP A 136 23.78 17.85 28.54
N PRO A 137 23.18 19.04 28.35
CA PRO A 137 21.83 19.32 28.87
C PRO A 137 20.72 18.50 28.22
N SER A 138 20.89 18.12 26.95
CA SER A 138 20.01 17.19 26.22
C SER A 138 20.88 16.39 25.25
N VAL A 139 20.89 15.07 25.38
CA VAL A 139 21.62 14.18 24.46
C VAL A 139 20.97 14.19 23.08
N LYS A 140 19.64 14.18 23.01
CA LYS A 140 18.88 14.29 21.74
C LYS A 140 19.28 15.54 20.94
N ASN A 141 19.32 16.71 21.58
CA ASN A 141 19.63 17.96 20.87
C ASN A 141 21.10 18.02 20.44
N ALA A 142 22.02 17.44 21.23
CA ALA A 142 23.42 17.32 20.83
C ALA A 142 23.59 16.34 19.65
N LEU A 143 22.94 15.18 19.67
CA LEU A 143 23.01 14.23 18.56
C LEU A 143 22.41 14.77 17.26
N LEU A 144 21.30 15.52 17.33
CA LEU A 144 20.73 16.22 16.18
C LEU A 144 21.72 17.21 15.57
N GLU A 145 22.44 17.95 16.41
CA GLU A 145 23.43 18.94 15.98
C GLU A 145 24.71 18.29 15.41
N LEU A 146 25.18 17.20 16.02
CA LEU A 146 26.27 16.38 15.48
C LEU A 146 25.88 15.78 14.11
N LYS A 147 24.64 15.29 13.98
CA LYS A 147 24.08 14.83 12.69
C LYS A 147 23.92 15.97 11.69
N ARG A 148 23.69 17.22 12.11
CA ARG A 148 23.63 18.39 11.21
C ARG A 148 24.99 18.68 10.58
N VAL A 149 26.06 18.74 11.38
CA VAL A 149 27.40 19.15 10.90
C VAL A 149 28.18 18.01 10.22
N LEU A 150 27.95 16.75 10.59
CA LEU A 150 28.56 15.58 9.95
C LEU A 150 28.12 15.46 8.48
N LYS A 151 29.03 15.14 7.57
CA LYS A 151 28.73 14.78 6.19
C LYS A 151 27.92 13.49 6.14
N PRO A 152 26.97 13.35 5.21
CA PRO A 152 26.30 12.08 4.97
C PRO A 152 27.32 11.00 4.57
N GLY A 153 27.26 9.82 5.19
CA GLY A 153 28.29 8.77 5.08
C GLY A 153 29.50 8.99 6.02
N GLY A 154 29.59 10.18 6.63
CA GLY A 154 30.58 10.52 7.64
C GLY A 154 30.39 9.72 8.93
N ARG A 155 31.50 9.56 9.65
CA ARG A 155 31.62 8.63 10.79
C ARG A 155 31.59 9.39 12.12
N MET A 156 30.87 8.86 13.09
CA MET A 156 30.92 9.32 14.49
C MET A 156 31.36 8.20 15.42
N LEU A 157 32.18 8.53 16.42
CA LEU A 157 32.61 7.60 17.46
C LEU A 157 32.52 8.27 18.84
N THR A 158 31.80 7.66 19.79
CA THR A 158 31.86 8.03 21.22
C THR A 158 32.61 6.98 22.02
N SER A 159 33.47 7.39 22.95
CA SER A 159 34.02 6.49 23.97
C SER A 159 33.43 6.76 25.35
N MET A 160 33.33 5.71 26.17
CA MET A 160 32.98 5.83 27.59
C MET A 160 33.66 4.73 28.42
N SER A 161 33.89 4.97 29.71
CA SER A 161 34.37 3.93 30.62
C SER A 161 33.30 3.59 31.66
N ILE A 162 32.60 2.47 31.48
CA ILE A 162 31.49 2.05 32.37
C ILE A 162 31.93 1.95 33.84
N GLU A 163 33.15 1.47 34.12
CA GLU A 163 33.69 1.40 35.49
C GLU A 163 33.80 2.80 36.12
N ARG A 164 34.27 3.79 35.36
CA ARG A 164 34.40 5.18 35.77
C ARG A 164 33.04 5.85 35.97
N VAL A 165 32.08 5.61 35.07
CA VAL A 165 30.71 6.13 35.20
C VAL A 165 30.05 5.57 36.48
N LYS A 166 30.26 4.27 36.78
CA LYS A 166 29.83 3.65 38.04
C LYS A 166 30.55 4.25 39.25
N GLU A 167 31.87 4.44 39.20
CA GLU A 167 32.65 5.09 40.26
C GLU A 167 32.11 6.52 40.55
N TRP A 168 31.90 7.32 39.51
CA TRP A 168 31.48 8.71 39.60
C TRP A 168 30.02 8.86 40.05
N SER A 169 29.13 7.97 39.59
CA SER A 169 27.76 7.85 40.08
C SER A 169 27.73 7.48 41.57
N SER A 170 28.51 6.48 42.00
CA SER A 170 28.59 6.05 43.42
C SER A 170 29.13 7.14 44.36
N ARG A 171 29.88 8.12 43.83
CA ARG A 171 30.39 9.30 44.55
C ARG A 171 29.48 10.52 44.48
N GLY A 172 28.36 10.46 43.74
CA GLY A 172 27.47 11.60 43.54
C GLY A 172 28.09 12.73 42.73
N LEU A 173 29.03 12.41 41.82
CA LEU A 173 29.65 13.37 40.89
C LEU A 173 28.86 13.50 39.57
N LEU A 174 27.96 12.55 39.29
CA LEU A 174 26.95 12.60 38.24
C LEU A 174 25.57 12.81 38.88
N GLN A 175 24.64 13.45 38.16
CA GLN A 175 23.24 13.54 38.59
C GLN A 175 22.41 12.39 38.00
N PRO A 176 21.27 11.99 38.62
CA PRO A 176 20.48 10.85 38.15
C PRO A 176 19.84 11.02 36.75
N SER A 177 19.72 12.26 36.26
CA SER A 177 19.03 12.60 35.01
C SER A 177 19.96 12.65 33.79
N TYR A 178 20.99 11.81 33.75
CA TYR A 178 21.93 11.74 32.63
C TYR A 178 21.95 10.34 32.02
N CYS A 179 22.09 10.29 30.69
CA CYS A 179 22.35 9.10 29.90
C CYS A 179 23.68 8.48 30.36
N ILE A 180 23.64 7.54 31.29
CA ILE A 180 24.82 6.87 31.89
C ILE A 180 24.97 5.42 31.43
N ASP A 181 23.94 4.84 30.81
CA ASP A 181 24.02 3.54 30.17
C ASP A 181 24.40 3.69 28.68
N PRO A 182 25.30 2.85 28.13
CA PRO A 182 25.54 2.81 26.68
C PRO A 182 24.28 2.53 25.85
N LEU A 183 23.33 1.75 26.38
CA LEU A 183 22.09 1.40 25.68
C LEU A 183 21.17 2.61 25.50
N ASP A 184 21.05 3.48 26.51
CA ASP A 184 20.33 4.75 26.39
C ASP A 184 20.92 5.62 25.27
N TYR A 185 22.26 5.61 25.12
CA TYR A 185 22.95 6.37 24.08
C TYR A 185 22.74 5.77 22.70
N ILE A 186 22.74 4.43 22.57
CA ILE A 186 22.41 3.72 21.33
C ILE A 186 20.97 4.02 20.90
N LEU A 187 20.00 3.91 21.82
CA LEU A 187 18.61 4.29 21.56
C LEU A 187 18.48 5.76 21.15
N HIS A 188 19.26 6.67 21.75
CA HIS A 188 19.29 8.07 21.31
C HIS A 188 19.92 8.27 19.92
N LEU A 189 20.90 7.47 19.50
CA LEU A 189 21.45 7.48 18.14
C LEU A 189 20.42 6.99 17.11
N GLU A 190 19.75 5.88 17.39
CA GLU A 190 18.68 5.30 16.55
C GLU A 190 17.51 6.28 16.39
N ASN A 191 17.01 6.85 17.49
CA ASN A 191 15.96 7.87 17.49
C ASN A 191 16.39 9.21 16.83
N THR A 192 17.69 9.43 16.65
CA THR A 192 18.22 10.56 15.86
C THR A 192 18.42 10.18 14.38
N GLY A 193 18.28 8.90 14.03
CA GLY A 193 18.47 8.36 12.69
C GLY A 193 19.93 8.32 12.25
N PHE A 194 20.84 7.94 13.13
CA PHE A 194 22.12 7.34 12.73
C PHE A 194 21.90 5.88 12.31
N VAL A 195 22.83 5.30 11.55
CA VAL A 195 22.76 3.92 11.03
C VAL A 195 24.08 3.19 11.25
N ASP A 196 24.08 1.86 11.04
CA ASP A 196 25.25 0.98 11.23
C ASP A 196 25.92 1.17 12.59
N ILE A 197 25.10 1.22 13.64
CA ILE A 197 25.53 1.49 15.01
C ILE A 197 26.17 0.22 15.58
N LYS A 198 27.46 0.31 15.93
CA LYS A 198 28.27 -0.79 16.47
C LYS A 198 28.74 -0.46 17.88
N PHE A 199 28.58 -1.42 18.79
CA PHE A 199 29.02 -1.32 20.18
C PHE A 199 30.17 -2.29 20.43
N GLU A 200 31.33 -1.74 20.81
CA GLU A 200 32.58 -2.51 20.94
C GLU A 200 33.23 -2.31 22.32
N TYR A 201 33.88 -3.37 22.81
CA TYR A 201 34.62 -3.38 24.07
C TYR A 201 36.12 -3.38 23.81
N HIS A 202 36.84 -2.44 24.41
CA HIS A 202 38.29 -2.30 24.25
C HIS A 202 39.02 -2.33 25.59
N SER A 203 40.23 -2.87 25.57
CA SER A 203 41.17 -2.86 26.69
C SER A 203 42.55 -2.49 26.16
N SER A 204 43.11 -1.38 26.63
CA SER A 204 44.40 -0.86 26.15
C SER A 204 45.13 -0.19 27.32
N ALA A 205 46.44 -0.46 27.47
CA ALA A 205 47.27 0.00 28.59
C ALA A 205 46.72 -0.29 30.02
N GLY A 206 45.82 -1.27 30.16
CA GLY A 206 45.14 -1.58 31.43
C GLY A 206 43.90 -0.73 31.72
N VAL A 207 43.45 0.09 30.77
CA VAL A 207 42.19 0.83 30.83
C VAL A 207 41.13 0.13 29.98
N GLN A 208 40.00 -0.22 30.59
CA GLN A 208 38.82 -0.71 29.87
C GLN A 208 37.88 0.44 29.51
N PHE A 209 37.43 0.45 28.26
CA PHE A 209 36.46 1.41 27.74
C PHE A 209 35.62 0.77 26.64
N GLN A 210 34.45 1.34 26.41
CA GLN A 210 33.50 0.95 25.39
C GLN A 210 33.47 2.04 24.32
N THR A 211 33.25 1.66 23.07
CA THR A 211 32.94 2.61 21.99
C THR A 211 31.59 2.33 21.37
N VAL A 212 30.89 3.40 20.98
CA VAL A 212 29.77 3.32 20.04
C VAL A 212 30.22 4.03 18.76
N ILE A 213 30.33 3.27 17.68
CA ILE A 213 30.56 3.77 16.32
C ILE A 213 29.19 3.91 15.64
N ALA A 214 28.97 4.98 14.90
CA ALA A 214 27.73 5.21 14.17
C ALA A 214 27.99 6.00 12.88
N LEU A 215 27.29 5.66 11.81
CA LEU A 215 27.32 6.41 10.55
C LEU A 215 26.16 7.41 10.52
N LYS A 216 26.43 8.64 10.07
CA LYS A 216 25.34 9.40 9.44
C LYS A 216 25.06 8.70 8.10
N PRO A 217 23.80 8.36 7.77
CA PRO A 217 23.50 7.72 6.49
C PRO A 217 24.05 8.55 5.31
N PRO A 218 24.54 7.90 4.23
CA PRO A 218 25.04 8.59 3.02
C PRO A 218 23.96 9.44 2.34
N VAL A 219 24.38 10.34 1.43
CA VAL A 219 23.45 10.89 0.43
C VAL A 219 23.14 9.79 -0.57
N GLU A 220 22.17 8.97 -0.22
CA GLU A 220 21.03 8.84 -1.14
C GLU A 220 20.30 10.19 -1.15
N GLU A 221 19.77 10.59 -2.30
CA GLU A 221 19.22 11.94 -2.51
C GLU A 221 18.18 12.33 -1.46
N ASP A 222 18.32 13.57 -0.98
CA ASP A 222 17.71 14.16 0.21
C ASP A 222 16.81 13.26 1.08
N ARG A 223 17.35 12.78 2.20
CA ARG A 223 16.63 11.92 3.15
C ARG A 223 15.53 12.63 3.99
N GLY A 224 15.15 13.88 3.70
CA GLY A 224 13.77 14.31 3.96
C GLY A 224 12.76 13.36 3.28
N SER A 225 13.12 12.88 2.10
CA SER A 225 12.40 11.88 1.33
C SER A 225 12.51 10.46 1.89
N SER A 226 13.33 10.12 2.91
CA SER A 226 13.62 8.69 3.19
C SER A 226 12.56 7.95 3.99
N VAL A 227 11.74 8.64 4.78
CA VAL A 227 10.50 8.04 5.31
C VAL A 227 9.61 7.72 4.11
N VAL A 228 9.39 8.68 3.22
CA VAL A 228 8.62 8.51 1.98
C VAL A 228 9.22 7.42 1.06
N MET A 229 10.54 7.28 0.92
CA MET A 229 11.22 6.34 0.01
C MET A 229 11.36 4.90 0.53
N SER A 230 11.56 4.72 1.84
CA SER A 230 11.42 3.39 2.45
C SER A 230 9.95 2.93 2.44
N LEU A 231 9.01 3.88 2.51
CA LEU A 231 7.59 3.64 2.29
C LEU A 231 7.24 3.51 0.79
N LEU A 232 8.03 4.01 -0.17
CA LEU A 232 7.79 3.82 -1.61
C LEU A 232 8.13 2.43 -2.13
N HIS A 233 8.87 1.64 -1.36
CA HIS A 233 8.91 0.18 -1.56
C HIS A 233 7.55 -0.48 -1.22
N ARG A 234 6.60 0.28 -0.67
CA ARG A 234 5.14 0.03 -0.59
C ARG A 234 4.38 1.13 -1.35
N GLY A 235 4.71 1.30 -2.64
CA GLY A 235 4.38 2.46 -3.51
C GLY A 235 3.14 3.31 -3.16
N ILE A 236 3.34 4.63 -3.11
CA ILE A 236 2.31 5.64 -2.76
C ILE A 236 1.04 5.44 -3.59
N SER A 237 -0.07 5.29 -2.87
CA SER A 237 -1.35 4.86 -3.42
C SER A 237 -2.23 6.02 -3.88
N TYR A 238 -2.01 7.23 -3.32
CA TYR A 238 -2.77 8.44 -3.64
C TYR A 238 -1.90 9.70 -3.51
N PHE A 239 -1.94 10.57 -4.51
CA PHE A 239 -1.26 11.87 -4.52
C PHE A 239 -2.24 13.01 -4.81
N VAL A 240 -2.41 13.91 -3.84
CA VAL A 240 -3.21 15.13 -3.95
C VAL A 240 -2.33 16.38 -3.82
N THR A 241 -2.65 17.44 -4.56
CA THR A 241 -1.96 18.74 -4.44
C THR A 241 -2.96 19.84 -4.08
N ALA A 242 -2.59 20.71 -3.16
CA ALA A 242 -3.07 22.09 -3.18
C ALA A 242 -2.12 22.93 -4.08
N PRO A 243 -2.44 24.20 -4.39
CA PRO A 243 -1.52 25.08 -5.08
C PRO A 243 -0.26 25.36 -4.24
N ILE A 244 0.76 25.90 -4.90
CA ILE A 244 1.80 26.69 -4.24
C ILE A 244 1.37 28.16 -4.25
N TYR A 245 1.63 28.90 -3.16
CA TYR A 245 1.10 30.26 -2.97
C TYR A 245 2.14 31.33 -3.22
N TYR A 246 1.77 32.34 -4.00
CA TYR A 246 2.66 33.41 -4.43
C TYR A 246 3.12 34.29 -3.25
N ALA A 247 4.42 34.40 -3.02
CA ALA A 247 5.02 34.92 -1.80
C ALA A 247 5.02 36.46 -1.66
N ASN A 248 4.07 37.17 -2.30
CA ASN A 248 3.96 38.64 -2.25
C ASN A 248 3.12 39.18 -1.07
N SER A 249 2.74 38.31 -0.13
CA SER A 249 2.18 38.64 1.19
C SER A 249 1.94 37.38 2.02
N GLY A 250 1.69 37.58 3.31
CA GLY A 250 1.15 36.54 4.19
C GLY A 250 -0.21 35.98 3.71
N PRO A 251 -0.62 34.83 4.27
CA PRO A 251 -1.79 34.08 3.83
C PRO A 251 -3.11 34.74 4.19
N HIS A 252 -4.15 34.46 3.39
CA HIS A 252 -5.53 34.87 3.63
C HIS A 252 -6.50 33.69 3.47
N LEU A 253 -7.77 33.89 3.86
CA LEU A 253 -8.83 32.86 3.88
C LEU A 253 -8.92 31.98 2.62
N GLY A 254 -8.70 32.54 1.42
CA GLY A 254 -8.70 31.79 0.17
C GLY A 254 -7.60 30.71 0.07
N HIS A 255 -6.41 30.96 0.60
CA HIS A 255 -5.29 30.00 0.60
C HIS A 255 -5.51 28.89 1.63
N LEU A 256 -6.09 29.26 2.78
CA LEU A 256 -6.53 28.29 3.77
C LEU A 256 -7.58 27.35 3.16
N TYR A 257 -8.56 27.86 2.42
CA TYR A 257 -9.63 27.04 1.83
C TYR A 257 -9.12 25.98 0.86
N SER A 258 -8.29 26.32 -0.14
CA SER A 258 -7.70 25.33 -1.06
C SER A 258 -6.88 24.27 -0.30
N SER A 259 -6.12 24.69 0.71
CA SER A 259 -5.31 23.80 1.55
C SER A 259 -6.17 22.87 2.43
N LEU A 260 -7.32 23.35 2.92
CA LEU A 260 -8.26 22.56 3.72
C LEU A 260 -9.04 21.54 2.89
N ILE A 261 -9.39 21.83 1.64
CA ILE A 261 -9.99 20.83 0.74
C ILE A 261 -8.99 19.68 0.51
N ALA A 262 -7.71 20.01 0.31
CA ALA A 262 -6.66 19.02 0.11
C ALA A 262 -6.32 18.23 1.38
N ASP A 263 -6.23 18.88 2.54
CA ASP A 263 -6.07 18.22 3.85
C ASP A 263 -7.27 17.31 4.17
N ALA A 264 -8.49 17.75 3.89
CA ALA A 264 -9.70 16.93 4.08
C ALA A 264 -9.74 15.73 3.12
N ALA A 265 -9.33 15.90 1.84
CA ALA A 265 -9.23 14.79 0.89
C ALA A 265 -8.15 13.77 1.30
N HIS A 266 -6.97 14.25 1.71
CA HIS A 266 -5.86 13.44 2.25
C HIS A 266 -6.27 12.66 3.51
N ARG A 267 -6.89 13.34 4.49
CA ARG A 267 -7.41 12.72 5.72
C ARG A 267 -8.53 11.72 5.43
N TRP A 268 -9.43 12.03 4.50
CA TRP A 268 -10.50 11.12 4.08
C TRP A 268 -9.95 9.85 3.42
N PHE A 269 -8.95 9.96 2.54
CA PHE A 269 -8.29 8.80 1.95
C PHE A 269 -7.61 7.94 3.03
N LYS A 270 -6.89 8.56 3.98
CA LYS A 270 -6.25 7.87 5.11
C LYS A 270 -7.27 7.22 6.04
N LEU A 271 -8.45 7.80 6.24
CA LEU A 271 -9.52 7.26 7.08
C LEU A 271 -10.16 5.99 6.47
N LYS A 272 -10.27 5.93 5.14
CA LYS A 272 -10.68 4.71 4.42
C LYS A 272 -9.55 3.68 4.35
N ASN A 273 -8.31 4.13 4.14
CA ASN A 273 -7.15 3.28 3.83
C ASN A 273 -6.00 3.50 4.84
N PRO A 274 -6.16 3.16 6.13
CA PRO A 274 -5.21 3.53 7.21
C PRO A 274 -3.81 2.90 7.08
N HIS A 275 -3.65 1.89 6.22
CA HIS A 275 -2.36 1.24 5.94
C HIS A 275 -1.72 1.69 4.62
N GLN A 276 -2.44 2.45 3.78
CA GLN A 276 -1.93 2.96 2.51
C GLN A 276 -1.20 4.29 2.67
N LEU A 277 -0.35 4.58 1.68
CA LEU A 277 0.59 5.68 1.73
C LEU A 277 0.17 6.79 0.77
N THR A 278 0.24 8.01 1.28
CA THR A 278 -0.38 9.18 0.67
C THR A 278 0.64 10.32 0.56
N LEU A 279 0.58 11.06 -0.54
CA LEU A 279 1.36 12.26 -0.78
C LEU A 279 0.39 13.45 -0.84
N PHE A 280 0.66 14.48 -0.05
CA PHE A 280 -0.07 15.74 -0.06
C PHE A 280 0.93 16.89 -0.15
N SER A 281 0.95 17.55 -1.32
CA SER A 281 1.83 18.70 -1.57
C SER A 281 1.10 20.04 -1.50
N SER A 282 1.81 21.04 -1.00
CA SER A 282 1.52 22.47 -1.19
C SER A 282 2.85 23.22 -1.04
N GLY A 283 2.87 24.54 -1.02
CA GLY A 283 4.13 25.27 -0.96
C GLY A 283 4.00 26.78 -1.16
N THR A 284 5.13 27.40 -1.48
CA THR A 284 5.22 28.82 -1.86
C THR A 284 5.95 29.01 -3.19
N ASP A 285 5.32 29.79 -4.06
CA ASP A 285 5.90 30.33 -5.29
C ASP A 285 6.60 31.63 -4.95
N GLU A 286 7.93 31.62 -5.05
CA GLU A 286 8.81 32.63 -4.48
C GLU A 286 9.61 33.40 -5.54
N HIS A 287 9.36 33.17 -6.82
CA HIS A 287 9.98 33.90 -7.94
C HIS A 287 8.99 34.90 -8.57
N GLY A 288 9.48 35.77 -9.45
CA GLY A 288 8.64 36.73 -10.16
C GLY A 288 8.75 38.18 -9.65
N SER A 289 8.38 39.11 -10.52
CA SER A 289 8.57 40.55 -10.30
C SER A 289 7.70 41.10 -9.17
N LYS A 290 6.52 40.50 -8.92
CA LYS A 290 5.67 40.90 -7.78
C LYS A 290 6.27 40.51 -6.44
N VAL A 291 7.09 39.46 -6.35
CA VAL A 291 7.79 39.09 -5.11
C VAL A 291 8.95 40.07 -4.87
N GLU A 292 9.74 40.32 -5.90
CA GLU A 292 10.84 41.30 -5.90
C GLU A 292 10.35 42.71 -5.50
N ASN A 293 9.27 43.21 -6.13
CA ASN A 293 8.66 44.49 -5.78
C ASN A 293 8.03 44.53 -4.37
N ALA A 294 7.51 43.41 -3.86
CA ALA A 294 6.97 43.35 -2.50
C ALA A 294 8.09 43.40 -1.44
N ALA A 295 9.18 42.66 -1.65
CA ALA A 295 10.37 42.72 -0.80
C ALA A 295 11.00 44.11 -0.79
N LEU A 296 11.14 44.75 -1.96
CA LEU A 296 11.63 46.12 -2.09
C LEU A 296 10.74 47.14 -1.37
N LYS A 297 9.42 47.00 -1.44
CA LYS A 297 8.46 47.89 -0.76
C LYS A 297 8.55 47.77 0.78
N ASP A 298 8.80 46.57 1.29
CA ASP A 298 8.96 46.31 2.73
C ASP A 298 10.41 46.51 3.20
N GLU A 299 11.28 47.10 2.35
CA GLU A 299 12.71 47.40 2.59
C GLU A 299 13.58 46.18 2.94
N LYS A 300 13.24 44.99 2.40
CA LYS A 300 13.93 43.72 2.66
C LYS A 300 14.62 43.13 1.43
N ASN A 301 15.66 42.32 1.68
CA ASN A 301 16.21 41.41 0.68
C ASN A 301 15.19 40.30 0.37
N VAL A 302 15.15 39.87 -0.90
CA VAL A 302 14.11 38.97 -1.42
C VAL A 302 14.17 37.58 -0.77
N ASP A 303 15.34 36.96 -0.59
CA ASP A 303 15.47 35.67 0.10
C ASP A 303 14.91 35.70 1.53
N VAL A 304 15.17 36.80 2.25
CA VAL A 304 14.66 37.01 3.62
C VAL A 304 13.14 37.18 3.59
N TYR A 305 12.62 38.03 2.70
CA TYR A 305 11.18 38.25 2.53
C TYR A 305 10.44 36.95 2.19
N CYS A 306 10.88 36.22 1.16
CA CYS A 306 10.33 34.92 0.77
C CYS A 306 10.37 33.92 1.94
N SER A 307 11.45 33.90 2.72
CA SER A 307 11.58 32.99 3.86
C SER A 307 10.65 33.36 5.03
N GLU A 308 10.42 34.65 5.30
CA GLU A 308 9.41 35.11 6.27
C GLU A 308 7.99 34.72 5.82
N ILE A 309 7.63 35.00 4.56
CA ILE A 309 6.30 34.69 4.02
C ILE A 309 6.08 33.17 4.00
N SER A 310 7.05 32.39 3.51
CA SER A 310 7.01 30.92 3.50
C SER A 310 6.95 30.32 4.92
N SER A 311 7.51 31.01 5.92
CA SER A 311 7.32 30.66 7.34
C SER A 311 5.88 30.94 7.80
N ALA A 312 5.27 32.06 7.41
CA ALA A 312 3.89 32.40 7.77
C ALA A 312 2.86 31.41 7.20
N TYR A 313 3.06 30.89 5.98
CA TYR A 313 2.22 29.80 5.45
C TYR A 313 2.38 28.49 6.26
N ARG A 314 3.61 28.09 6.60
CA ARG A 314 3.85 26.91 7.46
C ARG A 314 3.28 27.08 8.88
N GLU A 315 3.37 28.27 9.46
CA GLU A 315 2.77 28.58 10.76
C GLU A 315 1.25 28.52 10.70
N LEU A 316 0.62 29.04 9.64
CA LEU A 316 -0.81 28.91 9.42
C LEU A 316 -1.22 27.43 9.30
N PHE A 317 -0.51 26.65 8.49
CA PHE A 317 -0.81 25.22 8.33
C PHE A 317 -0.70 24.48 9.67
N SER A 318 0.35 24.75 10.45
CA SER A 318 0.51 24.18 11.79
C SER A 318 -0.63 24.56 12.73
N LYS A 319 -1.05 25.85 12.78
CA LYS A 319 -2.18 26.32 13.58
C LYS A 319 -3.53 25.69 13.20
N PHE A 320 -3.70 25.33 11.93
CA PHE A 320 -4.92 24.73 11.40
C PHE A 320 -4.84 23.21 11.25
N GLY A 321 -3.78 22.56 11.73
CA GLY A 321 -3.60 21.11 11.61
C GLY A 321 -3.62 20.63 10.17
N ILE A 322 -2.96 21.33 9.25
CA ILE A 322 -2.82 20.92 7.84
C ILE A 322 -1.53 20.12 7.70
N GLU A 323 -1.64 18.83 7.38
CA GLU A 323 -0.53 17.86 7.37
C GLU A 323 -0.02 17.58 5.94
N THR A 324 0.57 18.60 5.30
CA THR A 324 1.34 18.41 4.05
C THR A 324 2.51 17.46 4.26
N THR A 325 2.66 16.46 3.40
CA THR A 325 3.82 15.55 3.41
C THR A 325 5.05 16.18 2.79
N ASP A 326 4.86 17.16 1.90
CA ASP A 326 5.91 18.03 1.35
C ASP A 326 5.39 19.47 1.27
N PHE A 327 6.21 20.42 1.71
CA PHE A 327 5.98 21.85 1.55
C PHE A 327 7.15 22.44 0.75
N ILE A 328 6.95 22.52 -0.56
CA ILE A 328 7.96 22.97 -1.53
C ILE A 328 8.10 24.50 -1.53
N ARG A 329 9.31 25.01 -1.69
CA ARG A 329 9.60 26.40 -2.08
C ARG A 329 10.24 26.40 -3.47
N THR A 330 9.86 27.33 -4.35
CA THR A 330 10.49 27.35 -5.69
C THR A 330 11.98 27.70 -5.67
N VAL A 331 12.46 28.41 -4.63
CA VAL A 331 13.91 28.67 -4.41
C VAL A 331 14.74 27.45 -3.97
N GLU A 332 14.14 26.27 -3.77
CA GLU A 332 14.89 25.07 -3.35
C GLU A 332 15.74 24.50 -4.49
N ALA A 333 16.99 24.13 -4.19
CA ALA A 333 17.93 23.61 -5.20
C ALA A 333 17.39 22.38 -5.96
N ARG A 334 16.60 21.51 -5.31
CA ARG A 334 15.92 20.38 -5.97
C ARG A 334 14.91 20.83 -7.03
N HIS A 335 14.24 21.96 -6.79
CA HIS A 335 13.31 22.55 -7.75
C HIS A 335 14.06 23.19 -8.92
N HIS A 336 15.13 23.94 -8.64
CA HIS A 336 15.98 24.52 -9.69
C HIS A 336 16.51 23.44 -10.64
N GLN A 337 17.02 22.34 -10.10
CA GLN A 337 17.46 21.18 -10.90
C GLN A 337 16.32 20.56 -11.71
N SER A 338 15.12 20.44 -11.13
CA SER A 338 13.92 19.94 -11.81
C SER A 338 13.50 20.83 -12.98
N VAL A 339 13.40 22.15 -12.77
CA VAL A 339 12.99 23.12 -13.79
C VAL A 339 14.02 23.17 -14.94
N GLN A 340 15.32 23.17 -14.61
CA GLN A 340 16.39 23.16 -15.61
C GLN A 340 16.40 21.88 -16.45
N GLN A 341 16.25 20.70 -15.82
CA GLN A 341 16.17 19.43 -16.55
C GLN A 341 14.91 19.35 -17.41
N PHE A 342 13.76 19.82 -16.92
CA PHE A 342 12.50 19.83 -17.66
C PHE A 342 12.56 20.77 -18.88
N TRP A 343 13.15 21.95 -18.71
CA TRP A 343 13.50 22.87 -19.81
C TRP A 343 14.40 22.19 -20.84
N GLU A 344 15.44 21.48 -20.40
CA GLU A 344 16.32 20.74 -21.31
C GLU A 344 15.60 19.64 -22.10
N VAL A 345 14.65 18.92 -21.51
CA VAL A 345 13.83 17.92 -22.23
C VAL A 345 13.01 18.60 -23.33
N LEU A 346 12.27 19.68 -23.00
CA LEU A 346 11.45 20.39 -23.97
C LEU A 346 12.26 21.07 -25.09
N ARG A 347 13.48 21.55 -24.75
CA ARG A 347 14.45 22.07 -25.72
C ARG A 347 14.98 20.97 -26.65
N LYS A 348 15.36 19.79 -26.11
CA LYS A 348 15.83 18.64 -26.90
C LYS A 348 14.74 18.07 -27.80
N ASN A 349 13.48 18.12 -27.37
CA ASN A 349 12.31 17.71 -28.15
C ASN A 349 11.85 18.77 -29.18
N ASN A 350 12.55 19.91 -29.31
CA ASN A 350 12.24 20.98 -30.27
C ASN A 350 10.87 21.66 -30.07
N PHE A 351 10.38 21.70 -28.82
CA PHE A 351 9.15 22.42 -28.42
C PHE A 351 9.42 23.80 -27.79
N ILE A 352 10.70 24.17 -27.61
CA ILE A 352 11.13 25.50 -27.20
C ILE A 352 11.97 26.12 -28.32
N TYR A 353 11.62 27.35 -28.74
CA TYR A 353 12.38 28.14 -29.71
C TYR A 353 12.55 29.58 -29.24
N LYS A 354 13.52 30.34 -29.77
CA LYS A 354 13.70 31.76 -29.44
C LYS A 354 13.05 32.62 -30.53
N GLY A 355 12.34 33.69 -30.14
CA GLY A 355 11.66 34.56 -31.09
C GLY A 355 11.28 35.92 -30.50
N LYS A 356 10.94 36.86 -31.37
CA LYS A 356 10.44 38.17 -30.95
C LYS A 356 8.97 38.07 -30.60
N TYR A 357 8.65 38.31 -29.33
CA TYR A 357 7.29 38.34 -28.83
C TYR A 357 6.89 39.80 -28.59
N SER A 358 5.77 40.21 -29.17
CA SER A 358 5.25 41.58 -29.09
C SER A 358 3.79 41.58 -28.67
N GLY A 359 3.45 42.33 -27.62
CA GLY A 359 2.08 42.40 -27.12
C GLY A 359 1.91 43.33 -25.92
N TRP A 360 0.66 43.52 -25.51
CA TRP A 360 0.32 44.28 -24.31
C TRP A 360 0.60 43.46 -23.05
N TYR A 361 1.49 43.94 -22.19
CA TYR A 361 1.84 43.29 -20.93
C TYR A 361 1.21 44.01 -19.73
N CYS A 362 0.65 43.25 -18.79
CA CYS A 362 0.17 43.76 -17.52
C CYS A 362 1.11 43.34 -16.38
N SER A 363 1.90 44.26 -15.82
CA SER A 363 2.77 43.96 -14.67
C SER A 363 1.98 43.60 -13.40
N ALA A 364 0.74 44.07 -13.25
CA ALA A 364 -0.14 43.71 -12.14
C ALA A 364 -0.69 42.28 -12.24
N ASP A 365 -0.83 41.73 -13.45
CA ASP A 365 -1.30 40.36 -13.69
C ASP A 365 -0.16 39.39 -14.09
N GLU A 366 1.04 39.91 -14.37
CA GLU A 366 2.24 39.23 -14.93
C GLU A 366 2.00 38.49 -16.27
N CYS A 367 0.89 38.83 -16.95
CA CYS A 367 0.40 38.16 -18.15
C CYS A 367 0.38 39.12 -19.35
N PHE A 368 0.54 38.56 -20.54
CA PHE A 368 0.23 39.26 -21.79
C PHE A 368 -1.27 39.17 -22.12
N TYR A 369 -1.79 40.18 -22.81
CA TYR A 369 -3.19 40.34 -23.22
C TYR A 369 -3.26 40.60 -24.72
N ASN A 370 -4.31 40.10 -25.37
CA ASN A 370 -4.62 40.51 -26.75
C ASN A 370 -5.25 41.90 -26.74
N GLU A 371 -5.18 42.61 -27.85
CA GLU A 371 -5.77 43.95 -27.98
C GLU A 371 -7.33 43.94 -27.87
N SER A 372 -7.95 42.78 -28.08
CA SER A 372 -9.38 42.53 -27.83
C SER A 372 -9.76 42.50 -26.35
N ASP A 373 -8.80 42.30 -25.46
CA ASP A 373 -9.03 41.94 -24.05
C ASP A 373 -8.86 43.18 -23.13
N LEU A 374 -8.77 44.36 -23.74
CA LEU A 374 -8.41 45.64 -23.14
C LEU A 374 -9.48 46.70 -23.40
N CYS A 375 -9.47 47.75 -22.59
CA CYS A 375 -10.26 48.95 -22.79
C CYS A 375 -9.34 50.19 -22.77
N ASP A 376 -9.72 51.26 -23.45
CA ASP A 376 -9.02 52.54 -23.39
C ASP A 376 -9.50 53.35 -22.17
N ASP A 377 -8.57 53.82 -21.33
CA ASP A 377 -8.87 54.74 -20.23
C ASP A 377 -8.73 56.19 -20.70
N GLU A 378 -9.84 56.81 -21.11
CA GLU A 378 -9.90 58.21 -21.54
C GLU A 378 -9.37 59.20 -20.49
N THR A 379 -9.34 58.83 -19.20
CA THR A 379 -8.85 59.71 -18.12
C THR A 379 -7.33 59.64 -17.93
N LYS A 380 -6.67 58.61 -18.48
CA LYS A 380 -5.22 58.38 -18.33
C LYS A 380 -4.46 58.27 -19.66
N SER A 381 -5.16 58.23 -20.80
CA SER A 381 -4.56 58.05 -22.13
C SER A 381 -3.72 56.77 -22.26
N CYS A 382 -4.16 55.69 -21.61
CA CYS A 382 -3.49 54.39 -21.62
C CYS A 382 -4.51 53.24 -21.74
N LYS A 383 -4.06 52.07 -22.22
CA LYS A 383 -4.89 50.86 -22.21
C LYS A 383 -4.91 50.23 -20.81
N ILE A 384 -6.06 49.68 -20.45
CA ILE A 384 -6.31 48.97 -19.20
C ILE A 384 -6.91 47.59 -19.45
N THR A 385 -6.65 46.63 -18.56
CA THR A 385 -7.36 45.35 -18.52
C THR A 385 -8.80 45.55 -18.04
N THR A 386 -9.66 44.54 -18.23
CA THR A 386 -11.01 44.50 -17.65
C THR A 386 -11.04 44.52 -16.11
N ALA A 387 -9.89 44.37 -15.44
CA ALA A 387 -9.73 44.57 -14.00
C ALA A 387 -9.30 46.01 -13.61
N GLY A 388 -9.09 46.90 -14.58
CA GLY A 388 -8.64 48.28 -14.37
C GLY A 388 -7.13 48.46 -14.23
N HIS A 389 -6.33 47.41 -14.51
CA HIS A 389 -4.87 47.49 -14.45
C HIS A 389 -4.28 48.06 -15.74
N THR A 390 -3.35 49.00 -15.66
CA THR A 390 -2.66 49.58 -16.83
C THR A 390 -1.76 48.57 -17.53
N VAL A 391 -1.74 48.58 -18.87
CA VAL A 391 -0.85 47.74 -19.69
C VAL A 391 0.08 48.58 -20.57
N GLU A 392 1.23 48.01 -20.91
CA GLU A 392 2.25 48.60 -21.77
C GLU A 392 2.54 47.72 -22.99
N TRP A 393 2.87 48.32 -24.13
CA TRP A 393 3.26 47.55 -25.32
C TRP A 393 4.74 47.17 -25.24
N VAL A 394 5.01 45.87 -25.20
CA VAL A 394 6.33 45.29 -24.98
C VAL A 394 6.77 44.53 -26.23
N VAL A 395 8.04 44.65 -26.60
CA VAL A 395 8.67 43.87 -27.68
C VAL A 395 10.00 43.31 -27.17
N GLU A 396 10.03 42.01 -26.87
CA GLU A 396 11.18 41.32 -26.27
C GLU A 396 11.56 40.10 -27.11
N GLU A 397 12.84 39.72 -27.10
CA GLU A 397 13.28 38.44 -27.67
C GLU A 397 13.33 37.39 -26.56
N ASN A 398 12.28 36.56 -26.50
CA ASN A 398 12.06 35.59 -25.44
C ASN A 398 12.00 34.16 -26.03
N TYR A 399 12.15 33.16 -25.16
CA TYR A 399 11.87 31.77 -25.50
C TYR A 399 10.36 31.51 -25.47
N LEU A 400 9.90 30.80 -26.49
CA LEU A 400 8.52 30.49 -26.79
C LEU A 400 8.32 28.98 -26.74
N PHE A 401 7.26 28.56 -26.04
CA PHE A 401 6.78 27.19 -26.02
C PHE A 401 5.70 27.01 -27.07
N LYS A 402 5.83 25.94 -27.86
CA LYS A 402 4.90 25.56 -28.93
C LYS A 402 3.54 25.03 -28.43
N LEU A 403 2.81 25.85 -27.69
CA LEU A 403 1.49 25.47 -27.16
C LEU A 403 0.53 25.06 -28.27
N SER A 404 0.61 25.71 -29.44
CA SER A 404 -0.27 25.47 -30.59
C SER A 404 -0.23 24.02 -31.12
N GLU A 405 0.90 23.33 -31.03
CA GLU A 405 1.03 21.92 -31.48
C GLU A 405 0.19 20.95 -30.62
N PHE A 406 -0.10 21.30 -29.35
CA PHE A 406 -0.79 20.42 -28.39
C PHE A 406 -2.28 20.71 -28.17
N LEU A 407 -2.78 21.88 -28.61
CA LEU A 407 -4.18 22.27 -28.39
C LEU A 407 -5.22 21.21 -28.83
N PRO A 408 -5.06 20.48 -29.96
CA PRO A 408 -6.04 19.45 -30.36
C PRO A 408 -6.09 18.25 -29.40
N GLU A 409 -4.93 17.80 -28.89
CA GLU A 409 -4.84 16.66 -27.98
C GLU A 409 -5.39 17.03 -26.59
N ILE A 410 -5.08 18.24 -26.10
CA ILE A 410 -5.64 18.79 -24.88
C ILE A 410 -7.17 18.91 -24.98
N GLN A 411 -7.69 19.39 -26.11
CA GLN A 411 -9.14 19.46 -26.33
C GLN A 411 -9.77 18.06 -26.28
N HIS A 412 -9.16 17.08 -26.93
CA HIS A 412 -9.65 15.70 -26.92
C HIS A 412 -9.64 15.08 -25.52
N TRP A 413 -8.55 15.25 -24.77
CA TRP A 413 -8.41 14.79 -23.39
C TRP A 413 -9.46 15.43 -22.47
N LEU A 414 -9.62 16.76 -22.52
CA LEU A 414 -10.64 17.48 -21.74
C LEU A 414 -12.07 17.05 -22.08
N GLN A 415 -12.34 16.63 -23.32
CA GLN A 415 -13.66 16.16 -23.77
C GLN A 415 -13.95 14.68 -23.48
N THR A 416 -12.96 13.88 -23.06
CA THR A 416 -13.08 12.42 -22.91
C THR A 416 -12.80 11.88 -21.51
N SER A 417 -12.08 12.62 -20.66
CA SER A 417 -11.54 12.11 -19.38
C SER A 417 -12.31 12.48 -18.11
N ASP A 418 -13.35 13.32 -18.20
CA ASP A 418 -14.10 13.90 -17.05
C ASP A 418 -13.19 14.56 -15.98
N VAL A 419 -12.01 15.03 -16.40
CA VAL A 419 -10.92 15.48 -15.51
C VAL A 419 -11.25 16.75 -14.72
N ILE A 420 -11.99 17.72 -15.29
CA ILE A 420 -12.33 18.96 -14.60
C ILE A 420 -13.60 18.76 -13.77
N GLN A 421 -13.47 18.83 -12.44
CA GLN A 421 -14.58 18.77 -11.50
C GLN A 421 -14.70 20.05 -10.67
N PRO A 422 -15.91 20.57 -10.42
CA PRO A 422 -17.18 20.20 -11.06
C PRO A 422 -17.21 20.56 -12.55
N SER A 423 -17.87 19.72 -13.36
CA SER A 423 -17.87 19.81 -14.83
C SER A 423 -18.37 21.12 -15.45
N GLN A 424 -19.08 21.97 -14.69
CA GLN A 424 -19.47 23.33 -15.12
C GLN A 424 -18.28 24.23 -15.55
N TYR A 425 -17.07 23.94 -15.10
CA TYR A 425 -15.87 24.70 -15.45
C TYR A 425 -15.26 24.27 -16.81
N LEU A 426 -15.62 23.10 -17.34
CA LEU A 426 -15.10 22.58 -18.61
C LEU A 426 -15.44 23.49 -19.82
N PRO A 427 -16.67 23.99 -20.03
CA PRO A 427 -16.98 24.86 -21.16
C PRO A 427 -16.15 26.16 -21.22
N PHE A 428 -15.75 26.69 -20.07
CA PHE A 428 -14.89 27.87 -19.99
C PHE A 428 -13.48 27.59 -20.56
N VAL A 429 -12.87 26.48 -20.16
CA VAL A 429 -11.55 26.05 -20.66
C VAL A 429 -11.60 25.70 -22.14
N ILE A 430 -12.65 24.97 -22.58
CA ILE A 430 -12.86 24.62 -24.00
C ILE A 430 -13.06 25.87 -24.86
N ASN A 431 -13.61 26.96 -24.32
CA ASN A 431 -13.70 28.22 -25.07
C ASN A 431 -12.34 28.94 -25.17
N GLN A 432 -11.53 28.91 -24.10
CA GLN A 432 -10.20 29.53 -24.09
C GLN A 432 -9.25 28.89 -25.11
N LEU A 433 -9.29 27.56 -25.30
CA LEU A 433 -8.44 26.85 -26.28
C LEU A 433 -8.49 27.43 -27.70
N LYS A 434 -9.61 28.02 -28.12
CA LYS A 434 -9.83 28.54 -29.48
C LYS A 434 -9.05 29.81 -29.80
N GLN A 435 -8.44 30.46 -28.80
CA GLN A 435 -7.81 31.78 -28.91
C GLN A 435 -6.33 31.77 -28.53
N LEU A 436 -5.74 30.59 -28.29
CA LEU A 436 -4.37 30.46 -27.82
C LEU A 436 -3.36 30.29 -28.96
N SER A 437 -2.21 30.94 -28.78
CA SER A 437 -1.01 30.85 -29.60
C SER A 437 0.16 30.37 -28.74
N ASP A 438 1.36 30.31 -29.32
CA ASP A 438 2.58 29.92 -28.60
C ASP A 438 2.93 30.90 -27.48
N VAL A 439 3.34 30.37 -26.33
CA VAL A 439 3.43 31.10 -25.05
C VAL A 439 4.87 31.43 -24.72
N SER A 440 5.14 32.69 -24.37
CA SER A 440 6.47 33.13 -23.91
C SER A 440 6.77 32.57 -22.52
N ILE A 441 7.76 31.67 -22.44
CA ILE A 441 8.19 30.95 -21.23
C ILE A 441 9.51 31.46 -20.63
N SER A 442 10.06 32.57 -21.12
CA SER A 442 11.12 33.33 -20.46
C SER A 442 10.87 34.84 -20.54
N ARG A 443 11.65 35.63 -19.80
CA ARG A 443 11.68 37.09 -19.84
C ARG A 443 13.12 37.58 -19.85
N ASP A 444 13.36 38.78 -20.36
CA ASP A 444 14.67 39.44 -20.23
C ASP A 444 15.03 39.66 -18.76
N ARG A 445 16.27 39.34 -18.38
CA ARG A 445 16.73 39.40 -16.99
C ARG A 445 16.90 40.81 -16.44
N GLN A 446 16.99 41.84 -17.30
CA GLN A 446 16.95 43.24 -16.87
C GLN A 446 15.55 43.64 -16.38
N ARG A 447 14.51 42.93 -16.84
CA ARG A 447 13.11 43.11 -16.43
C ARG A 447 12.72 42.19 -15.27
N LEU A 448 13.21 40.96 -15.26
CA LEU A 448 12.97 39.98 -14.21
C LEU A 448 14.30 39.44 -13.67
N SER A 449 14.83 40.11 -12.64
CA SER A 449 16.09 39.72 -12.00
C SER A 449 15.90 38.49 -11.10
N TRP A 450 14.75 38.42 -10.43
CA TRP A 450 14.42 37.39 -9.45
C TRP A 450 13.69 36.17 -10.04
N GLY A 451 14.45 35.17 -10.46
CA GLY A 451 13.94 33.87 -10.91
C GLY A 451 15.04 32.92 -11.38
N ILE A 452 14.65 31.70 -11.79
CA ILE A 452 15.58 30.68 -12.30
C ILE A 452 16.13 31.11 -13.68
N PRO A 453 17.45 31.13 -13.91
CA PRO A 453 18.02 31.45 -15.22
C PRO A 453 17.79 30.32 -16.24
N VAL A 454 17.60 30.70 -17.50
CA VAL A 454 17.48 29.74 -18.62
C VAL A 454 18.80 28.96 -18.81
N PRO A 455 18.77 27.62 -18.93
CA PRO A 455 19.94 26.82 -19.31
C PRO A 455 20.61 27.33 -20.59
N ASP A 456 21.91 27.61 -20.48
CA ASP A 456 22.79 28.18 -21.51
C ASP A 456 22.50 29.63 -21.96
N ASP A 457 21.47 30.32 -21.44
CA ASP A 457 21.22 31.75 -21.71
C ASP A 457 20.98 32.55 -20.41
N CYS A 458 22.07 32.97 -19.77
CA CYS A 458 22.02 33.68 -18.49
C CYS A 458 21.43 35.10 -18.55
N LEU A 459 21.12 35.62 -19.75
CA LEU A 459 20.43 36.89 -19.98
C LEU A 459 18.90 36.74 -19.92
N GLN A 460 18.40 35.51 -19.84
CA GLN A 460 16.98 35.18 -19.81
C GLN A 460 16.62 34.46 -18.50
N THR A 461 15.50 34.85 -17.92
CA THR A 461 14.93 34.26 -16.71
C THR A 461 13.69 33.44 -17.10
N ILE A 462 13.56 32.22 -16.58
CA ILE A 462 12.40 31.34 -16.81
C ILE A 462 11.14 32.01 -16.25
N TYR A 463 10.05 31.94 -17.01
CA TYR A 463 8.77 32.53 -16.63
C TYR A 463 8.13 31.76 -15.47
N VAL A 464 7.63 32.50 -14.47
CA VAL A 464 7.14 31.95 -13.20
C VAL A 464 6.12 30.81 -13.34
N TRP A 465 5.25 30.82 -14.36
CA TRP A 465 4.30 29.72 -14.56
C TRP A 465 4.93 28.43 -15.09
N PHE A 466 6.06 28.50 -15.81
CA PHE A 466 6.82 27.31 -16.22
C PHE A 466 7.49 26.68 -14.99
N ASP A 467 8.12 27.52 -14.18
CA ASP A 467 8.75 27.20 -12.91
C ASP A 467 7.75 26.57 -11.93
N ALA A 468 6.74 27.34 -11.51
CA ALA A 468 5.69 26.96 -10.57
C ALA A 468 4.97 25.66 -10.93
N LEU A 469 4.68 25.38 -12.21
CA LEU A 469 3.98 24.14 -12.60
C LEU A 469 4.85 22.89 -12.41
N VAL A 470 6.18 23.00 -12.55
CA VAL A 470 7.12 21.88 -12.36
C VAL A 470 7.26 21.49 -10.87
N ASN A 471 6.68 22.25 -9.92
CA ASN A 471 6.70 21.89 -8.50
C ASN A 471 6.09 20.50 -8.26
N TYR A 472 5.03 20.16 -8.99
CA TYR A 472 4.32 18.90 -8.85
C TYR A 472 5.20 17.71 -9.27
N LEU A 473 6.01 17.86 -10.32
CA LEU A 473 7.01 16.86 -10.72
C LEU A 473 8.17 16.80 -9.71
N THR A 474 8.59 17.95 -9.15
CA THR A 474 9.66 18.04 -8.15
C THR A 474 9.31 17.27 -6.88
N VAL A 475 8.10 17.48 -6.34
CA VAL A 475 7.58 16.74 -5.18
C VAL A 475 7.32 15.27 -5.54
N ALA A 476 7.00 14.97 -6.80
CA ALA A 476 6.92 13.61 -7.29
C ALA A 476 8.31 12.92 -7.47
N GLY A 477 9.43 13.58 -7.21
CA GLY A 477 10.78 13.02 -7.28
C GLY A 477 11.55 13.24 -8.58
N TYR A 478 11.03 14.06 -9.52
CA TYR A 478 11.76 14.47 -10.72
C TYR A 478 13.00 15.30 -10.32
N PRO A 479 14.14 15.22 -11.07
CA PRO A 479 14.41 14.40 -12.25
C PRO A 479 14.87 12.96 -11.94
N GLY A 480 14.83 12.54 -10.67
CA GLY A 480 15.13 11.17 -10.24
C GLY A 480 13.98 10.19 -10.48
N GLN A 481 13.95 9.10 -9.71
CA GLN A 481 12.88 8.10 -9.79
C GLN A 481 11.58 8.65 -9.20
N LEU A 482 10.53 8.74 -10.02
CA LEU A 482 9.24 9.24 -9.57
C LEU A 482 8.58 8.34 -8.53
N CYS A 483 8.05 8.96 -7.47
CA CYS A 483 7.36 8.28 -6.38
C CYS A 483 5.91 7.91 -6.71
N ARG A 484 5.19 8.85 -7.32
CA ARG A 484 3.80 8.73 -7.74
C ARG A 484 3.53 9.77 -8.83
N TRP A 485 3.26 9.30 -10.03
CA TRP A 485 2.82 10.14 -11.15
C TRP A 485 1.84 9.36 -12.03
N PRO A 486 0.78 9.98 -12.58
CA PRO A 486 0.35 11.36 -12.35
C PRO A 486 -0.28 11.58 -10.96
N PRO A 487 -0.50 12.83 -10.54
CA PRO A 487 -1.32 13.15 -9.37
C PRO A 487 -2.74 12.64 -9.57
N ASP A 488 -3.33 12.12 -8.49
CA ASP A 488 -4.70 11.64 -8.47
C ASP A 488 -5.70 12.81 -8.43
N CYS A 489 -5.35 13.94 -7.81
CA CYS A 489 -6.09 15.20 -7.96
C CYS A 489 -5.23 16.46 -7.74
N HIS A 490 -5.37 17.45 -8.63
CA HIS A 490 -4.94 18.83 -8.40
C HIS A 490 -6.11 19.69 -7.90
N ILE A 491 -6.05 20.20 -6.67
CA ILE A 491 -7.06 21.12 -6.11
C ILE A 491 -6.61 22.57 -6.34
N ILE A 492 -7.46 23.37 -6.99
CA ILE A 492 -7.13 24.74 -7.43
C ILE A 492 -8.32 25.70 -7.37
N GLY A 493 -8.01 27.00 -7.28
CA GLY A 493 -8.98 28.08 -7.53
C GLY A 493 -9.27 28.26 -9.03
N LYS A 494 -10.49 28.69 -9.35
CA LYS A 494 -10.96 28.95 -10.73
C LYS A 494 -10.09 29.92 -11.56
N ASP A 495 -9.32 30.78 -10.90
CA ASP A 495 -8.42 31.76 -11.50
C ASP A 495 -7.16 31.14 -12.13
N ILE A 496 -6.66 30.03 -11.59
CA ILE A 496 -5.45 29.35 -12.09
C ILE A 496 -5.77 28.13 -12.98
N LEU A 497 -7.06 27.88 -13.25
CA LEU A 497 -7.54 26.75 -14.06
C LEU A 497 -6.93 26.71 -15.47
N LYS A 498 -6.79 27.86 -16.14
CA LYS A 498 -6.21 27.92 -17.50
C LYS A 498 -4.78 27.36 -17.57
N PHE A 499 -4.00 27.52 -16.50
CA PHE A 499 -2.64 27.02 -16.43
C PHE A 499 -2.61 25.51 -16.18
N HIS A 500 -3.47 25.02 -15.29
CA HIS A 500 -3.51 23.61 -14.90
C HIS A 500 -4.24 22.70 -15.89
N ALA A 501 -5.18 23.24 -16.69
CA ALA A 501 -5.97 22.49 -17.66
C ALA A 501 -5.53 22.68 -19.13
N ILE A 502 -4.60 23.61 -19.41
CA ILE A 502 -4.07 23.83 -20.76
C ILE A 502 -2.54 23.82 -20.78
N LEU A 503 -1.89 24.83 -20.16
CA LEU A 503 -0.43 24.98 -20.24
C LEU A 503 0.32 23.78 -19.64
N TRP A 504 -0.13 23.29 -18.48
CA TRP A 504 0.50 22.17 -17.79
C TRP A 504 0.35 20.84 -18.57
N PRO A 505 -0.84 20.44 -19.03
CA PRO A 505 -0.99 19.32 -19.96
C PRO A 505 -0.12 19.43 -21.21
N ALA A 506 -0.03 20.61 -21.84
CA ALA A 506 0.82 20.82 -23.00
C ALA A 506 2.30 20.54 -22.69
N MET A 507 2.80 21.09 -21.57
CA MET A 507 4.17 20.88 -21.09
C MET A 507 4.43 19.39 -20.76
N LEU A 508 3.47 18.69 -20.17
CA LEU A 508 3.57 17.27 -19.86
C LEU A 508 3.60 16.40 -21.12
N LEU A 509 2.71 16.63 -22.10
CA LEU A 509 2.72 15.95 -23.39
C LEU A 509 4.04 16.17 -24.15
N ALA A 510 4.51 17.41 -24.19
CA ALA A 510 5.78 17.79 -24.80
C ALA A 510 7.02 17.14 -24.14
N ALA A 511 6.91 16.76 -22.87
CA ALA A 511 7.91 16.00 -22.11
C ALA A 511 7.59 14.50 -22.01
N ASN A 512 6.55 14.02 -22.70
CA ASN A 512 6.05 12.63 -22.71
C ASN A 512 5.68 12.07 -21.32
N PHE A 513 5.04 12.88 -20.47
CA PHE A 513 4.49 12.49 -19.17
C PHE A 513 2.98 12.24 -19.21
N PRO A 514 2.46 11.25 -18.44
CA PRO A 514 1.03 11.11 -18.17
C PRO A 514 0.39 12.38 -17.60
N LEU A 515 -0.84 12.65 -18.02
CA LEU A 515 -1.64 13.80 -17.58
C LEU A 515 -2.31 13.57 -16.21
N PRO A 516 -2.64 14.64 -15.44
CA PRO A 516 -3.35 14.53 -14.16
C PRO A 516 -4.68 13.77 -14.29
N LYS A 517 -5.02 12.94 -13.29
CA LYS A 517 -6.29 12.18 -13.33
C LYS A 517 -7.52 13.05 -13.08
N GLN A 518 -7.37 14.09 -12.24
CA GLN A 518 -8.44 15.02 -11.90
C GLN A 518 -7.88 16.41 -11.61
N ILE A 519 -8.65 17.45 -11.96
CA ILE A 519 -8.44 18.84 -11.58
C ILE A 519 -9.72 19.30 -10.88
N PHE A 520 -9.65 19.48 -9.56
CA PHE A 520 -10.75 19.97 -8.75
C PHE A 520 -10.69 21.49 -8.61
N CYS A 521 -11.58 22.16 -9.32
CA CYS A 521 -11.71 23.61 -9.40
C CYS A 521 -12.80 24.11 -8.45
N HIS A 522 -12.47 25.10 -7.61
CA HIS A 522 -13.43 25.70 -6.68
C HIS A 522 -13.62 27.22 -6.87
N GLY A 523 -14.79 27.71 -6.44
CA GLY A 523 -15.10 29.13 -6.31
C GLY A 523 -14.23 29.88 -5.30
N HIS A 524 -14.30 31.21 -5.33
CA HIS A 524 -13.59 32.10 -4.42
C HIS A 524 -14.39 32.41 -3.16
N TRP A 525 -13.71 32.79 -2.08
CA TRP A 525 -14.35 33.41 -0.93
C TRP A 525 -14.43 34.93 -1.10
N LEU A 526 -15.61 35.48 -0.84
CA LEU A 526 -15.91 36.91 -0.74
C LEU A 526 -15.97 37.30 0.74
N SER A 527 -15.70 38.56 1.07
CA SER A 527 -16.01 39.14 2.39
C SER A 527 -17.20 40.07 2.23
N ASP A 528 -18.30 39.78 2.94
CA ASP A 528 -19.53 40.59 2.93
C ASP A 528 -20.05 40.93 1.52
N GLY A 529 -19.97 39.96 0.60
CA GLY A 529 -20.38 40.05 -0.81
C GLY A 529 -19.33 40.64 -1.76
N VAL A 530 -18.19 41.11 -1.25
CA VAL A 530 -17.15 41.77 -2.05
C VAL A 530 -15.92 40.87 -2.18
N LYS A 531 -15.31 40.81 -3.38
CA LYS A 531 -14.06 40.07 -3.59
C LYS A 531 -12.96 40.63 -2.67
N MET A 532 -12.23 39.76 -1.97
CA MET A 532 -11.11 40.18 -1.11
C MET A 532 -9.99 40.82 -1.96
N SER A 533 -9.51 41.99 -1.57
CA SER A 533 -8.32 42.63 -2.16
C SER A 533 -7.55 43.49 -1.15
N LYS A 534 -6.22 43.55 -1.32
CA LYS A 534 -5.33 44.39 -0.49
C LYS A 534 -5.67 45.88 -0.59
N SER A 535 -6.18 46.34 -1.74
CA SER A 535 -6.53 47.74 -2.00
C SER A 535 -7.86 48.17 -1.40
N LEU A 536 -8.80 47.23 -1.17
CA LEU A 536 -10.06 47.48 -0.49
C LEU A 536 -9.98 47.26 1.04
N GLY A 537 -8.88 46.71 1.54
CA GLY A 537 -8.68 46.42 2.96
C GLY A 537 -9.56 45.28 3.51
N ASN A 538 -10.36 44.62 2.68
CA ASN A 538 -11.31 43.57 3.06
C ASN A 538 -10.70 42.15 3.01
N VAL A 539 -9.38 42.01 3.19
CA VAL A 539 -8.71 40.71 3.20
C VAL A 539 -8.91 40.06 4.58
N VAL A 540 -9.53 38.89 4.61
CA VAL A 540 -9.77 38.15 5.84
C VAL A 540 -8.52 37.34 6.23
N ASP A 541 -7.87 37.75 7.33
CA ASP A 541 -6.79 36.98 7.98
C ASP A 541 -7.39 35.80 8.76
N PRO A 542 -7.12 34.54 8.36
CA PRO A 542 -7.65 33.37 9.04
C PRO A 542 -7.15 33.22 10.48
N THR A 543 -5.97 33.76 10.81
CA THR A 543 -5.40 33.73 12.17
C THR A 543 -6.18 34.63 13.12
N LEU A 544 -6.63 35.80 12.66
CA LEU A 544 -7.43 36.73 13.45
C LEU A 544 -8.87 36.25 13.60
N GLU A 545 -9.47 35.66 12.57
CA GLU A 545 -10.80 35.05 12.69
C GLU A 545 -10.78 33.78 13.56
N ALA A 546 -9.70 32.98 13.54
CA ALA A 546 -9.52 31.85 14.46
C ALA A 546 -9.43 32.26 15.94
N GLN A 547 -9.04 33.49 16.27
CA GLN A 547 -9.13 34.00 17.65
C GLN A 547 -10.58 34.21 18.10
N LYS A 548 -11.52 34.40 17.16
CA LYS A 548 -12.96 34.57 17.42
C LYS A 548 -13.74 33.26 17.33
N LEU A 549 -13.31 32.34 16.45
CA LEU A 549 -14.07 31.15 16.05
C LEU A 549 -13.41 29.82 16.43
N THR A 550 -12.16 29.83 16.92
CA THR A 550 -11.19 28.71 16.93
C THR A 550 -10.74 28.28 15.52
N CYS A 551 -9.56 27.66 15.41
CA CYS A 551 -9.08 27.11 14.14
C CYS A 551 -10.02 26.02 13.60
N GLU A 552 -10.40 25.06 14.45
CA GLU A 552 -11.34 23.98 14.09
C GLU A 552 -12.72 24.52 13.69
N GLY A 553 -13.24 25.53 14.39
CA GLY A 553 -14.49 26.19 13.99
C GLY A 553 -14.40 26.84 12.61
N LEU A 554 -13.29 27.51 12.29
CA LEU A 554 -13.10 28.05 10.95
C LEU A 554 -12.85 26.95 9.88
N ARG A 555 -12.17 25.84 10.22
CA ARG A 555 -12.09 24.64 9.34
C ARG A 555 -13.49 24.14 8.99
N TYR A 556 -14.31 23.92 10.02
CA TYR A 556 -15.68 23.45 9.87
C TYR A 556 -16.48 24.40 8.99
N PHE A 557 -16.50 25.71 9.30
CA PHE A 557 -17.26 26.70 8.53
C PHE A 557 -16.89 26.68 7.04
N LEU A 558 -15.59 26.70 6.72
CA LEU A 558 -15.13 26.74 5.33
C LEU A 558 -15.50 25.48 4.55
N LEU A 559 -15.38 24.29 5.15
CA LEU A 559 -15.77 23.02 4.51
C LEU A 559 -17.30 22.80 4.51
N ARG A 560 -18.03 23.41 5.45
CA ARG A 560 -19.49 23.32 5.60
C ARG A 560 -20.27 24.25 4.68
N GLN A 561 -19.78 25.47 4.49
CA GLN A 561 -20.44 26.52 3.68
C GLN A 561 -19.75 26.73 2.33
N GLY A 562 -18.53 26.22 2.15
CA GLY A 562 -17.85 26.19 0.86
C GLY A 562 -18.49 25.20 -0.09
N VAL A 563 -19.14 25.70 -1.14
CA VAL A 563 -19.69 24.90 -2.23
C VAL A 563 -18.79 25.05 -3.45
N PRO A 564 -18.22 23.97 -4.03
CA PRO A 564 -17.24 24.09 -5.11
C PRO A 564 -17.74 24.81 -6.37
N THR A 565 -19.05 24.80 -6.63
CA THR A 565 -19.67 25.35 -7.85
C THR A 565 -19.91 26.86 -7.82
N SER A 566 -19.78 27.55 -6.69
CA SER A 566 -20.07 28.98 -6.59
C SER A 566 -19.08 29.70 -5.67
N ASP A 567 -19.03 31.03 -5.76
CA ASP A 567 -18.27 31.82 -4.80
C ASP A 567 -18.99 31.83 -3.44
N GLY A 568 -18.26 31.52 -2.37
CA GLY A 568 -18.77 31.49 -1.00
C GLY A 568 -18.66 32.87 -0.35
N ASN A 569 -19.61 33.23 0.51
CA ASN A 569 -19.54 34.49 1.26
C ASN A 569 -19.13 34.26 2.73
N TYR A 570 -18.02 34.87 3.15
CA TYR A 570 -17.61 34.92 4.54
C TYR A 570 -18.20 36.16 5.22
N SER A 571 -18.75 35.98 6.42
CA SER A 571 -18.87 37.03 7.43
C SER A 571 -18.81 36.40 8.82
N THR A 572 -18.15 37.05 9.79
CA THR A 572 -18.02 36.52 11.15
C THR A 572 -19.38 36.21 11.81
N PRO A 573 -20.46 37.02 11.65
CA PRO A 573 -21.77 36.69 12.22
C PRO A 573 -22.40 35.41 11.64
N LEU A 574 -22.23 35.15 10.34
CA LEU A 574 -22.71 33.91 9.71
C LEU A 574 -21.92 32.71 10.23
N ALA A 575 -20.60 32.84 10.38
CA ALA A 575 -19.75 31.79 10.94
C ALA A 575 -20.12 31.45 12.40
N ILE A 576 -20.30 32.47 13.26
CA ILE A 576 -20.78 32.27 14.64
C ILE A 576 -22.14 31.56 14.66
N SER A 577 -23.07 31.93 13.76
CA SER A 577 -24.40 31.31 13.69
C SER A 577 -24.34 29.83 13.34
N VAL A 578 -23.60 29.46 12.29
CA VAL A 578 -23.45 28.05 11.84
C VAL A 578 -22.76 27.20 12.90
N LEU A 579 -21.69 27.71 13.53
CA LEU A 579 -20.96 26.96 14.55
C LEU A 579 -21.78 26.77 15.83
N ASN A 580 -22.57 27.78 16.22
CA ASN A 580 -23.48 27.65 17.35
C ASN A 580 -24.61 26.64 17.08
N ASP A 581 -25.24 26.65 15.90
CA ASP A 581 -26.32 25.72 15.58
C ASP A 581 -25.84 24.26 15.43
N GLU A 582 -24.76 24.03 14.67
CA GLU A 582 -24.34 22.69 14.30
C GLU A 582 -23.34 22.07 15.28
N LEU A 583 -22.24 22.77 15.62
CA LEU A 583 -21.24 22.23 16.55
C LEU A 583 -21.73 22.30 18.00
N ALA A 584 -22.20 23.46 18.47
CA ALA A 584 -22.58 23.62 19.88
C ALA A 584 -23.97 23.04 20.20
N ASN A 585 -25.03 23.51 19.52
CA ASN A 585 -26.42 23.20 19.87
C ASN A 585 -26.89 21.82 19.36
N SER A 586 -26.25 21.26 18.34
CA SER A 586 -26.57 19.92 17.83
C SER A 586 -25.60 18.86 18.35
N ILE A 587 -24.31 18.91 17.97
CA ILE A 587 -23.32 17.89 18.36
C ILE A 587 -22.96 17.98 19.85
N GLY A 588 -22.45 19.13 20.29
CA GLY A 588 -21.99 19.38 21.65
C GLY A 588 -23.09 19.21 22.70
N ASN A 589 -24.31 19.64 22.39
CA ASN A 589 -25.49 19.44 23.22
C ASN A 589 -25.84 17.95 23.39
N LEU A 590 -25.84 17.16 22.31
CA LEU A 590 -26.17 15.74 22.36
C LEU A 590 -25.19 14.98 23.25
N ILE A 591 -23.88 15.14 23.01
CA ILE A 591 -22.85 14.48 23.83
C ILE A 591 -22.89 14.94 25.30
N ASN A 592 -23.13 16.23 25.58
CA ASN A 592 -23.25 16.71 26.96
C ASN A 592 -24.48 16.13 27.69
N ARG A 593 -25.60 15.91 26.98
CA ARG A 593 -26.82 15.33 27.56
C ARG A 593 -26.71 13.82 27.79
N THR A 594 -26.08 13.09 26.88
CA THR A 594 -25.98 11.61 26.94
C THR A 594 -24.77 11.11 27.71
N THR A 595 -23.74 11.94 27.95
CA THR A 595 -22.59 11.61 28.82
C THR A 595 -22.67 12.23 30.21
N SER A 596 -23.83 12.78 30.60
CA SER A 596 -24.02 13.35 31.93
C SER A 596 -24.05 12.26 33.00
N SER A 597 -23.31 12.43 34.09
CA SER A 597 -23.31 11.54 35.28
C SER A 597 -24.64 11.50 36.05
N ARG A 598 -25.65 12.28 35.62
CA ARG A 598 -27.04 12.18 36.08
C ARG A 598 -27.90 11.23 35.24
N VAL A 599 -27.33 10.66 34.19
CA VAL A 599 -28.02 9.87 33.15
C VAL A 599 -27.25 8.58 32.84
N LEU A 600 -25.92 8.66 32.68
CA LEU A 600 -25.04 7.48 32.62
C LEU A 600 -25.08 6.68 33.94
N ARG A 601 -24.89 5.36 33.83
CA ARG A 601 -24.88 4.42 34.96
C ARG A 601 -23.66 3.50 34.89
N GLY A 602 -22.49 4.07 35.17
CA GLY A 602 -21.19 3.39 35.11
C GLY A 602 -20.32 3.89 33.97
N ASP A 603 -19.10 3.34 33.89
CA ASP A 603 -17.98 3.89 33.12
C ASP A 603 -17.78 3.20 31.75
N ARG A 604 -18.86 2.70 31.13
CA ARG A 604 -18.81 1.94 29.87
C ARG A 604 -19.97 2.29 28.94
N PHE A 605 -19.76 2.06 27.64
CA PHE A 605 -20.83 1.99 26.64
C PHE A 605 -21.91 1.02 27.14
N THR A 606 -23.17 1.45 27.19
CA THR A 606 -24.26 0.59 27.68
C THR A 606 -24.65 -0.45 26.63
N ASP A 607 -24.64 -1.72 27.03
CA ASP A 607 -25.34 -2.76 26.29
C ASP A 607 -26.83 -2.46 26.23
N PHE A 608 -27.46 -2.78 25.10
CA PHE A 608 -28.90 -2.70 24.91
C PHE A 608 -29.50 -4.05 24.50
N ASP A 609 -30.83 -4.12 24.65
CA ASP A 609 -31.68 -5.26 24.34
C ASP A 609 -32.42 -5.04 23.02
N ASP A 610 -32.14 -5.87 22.01
CA ASP A 610 -32.75 -5.76 20.68
C ASP A 610 -34.28 -5.92 20.68
N SER A 611 -34.85 -6.61 21.68
CA SER A 611 -36.31 -6.71 21.84
C SER A 611 -36.96 -5.37 22.22
N VAL A 612 -36.18 -4.42 22.74
CA VAL A 612 -36.64 -3.08 23.14
C VAL A 612 -36.56 -2.08 21.97
N ILE A 613 -35.56 -2.16 21.09
CA ILE A 613 -35.55 -1.39 19.82
C ILE A 613 -36.69 -1.83 18.91
N ASN A 614 -36.85 -3.14 18.72
CA ASN A 614 -37.87 -3.70 17.84
C ASN A 614 -39.27 -3.78 18.51
N GLY A 615 -39.37 -3.40 19.78
CA GLY A 615 -40.59 -3.41 20.55
C GLY A 615 -41.51 -2.21 20.26
N PRO A 616 -42.81 -2.30 20.60
CA PRO A 616 -43.79 -1.22 20.35
C PRO A 616 -43.47 0.09 21.09
N SER A 617 -42.52 0.06 22.04
CA SER A 617 -42.06 1.19 22.86
C SER A 617 -41.13 2.16 22.13
N ILE A 618 -40.38 1.74 21.10
CA ILE A 618 -39.40 2.58 20.39
C ILE A 618 -39.65 2.58 18.87
N ARG A 619 -40.86 2.98 18.46
CA ARG A 619 -41.24 3.04 17.03
C ARG A 619 -40.33 3.89 16.12
N GLN A 620 -39.59 4.84 16.70
CA GLN A 620 -38.64 5.73 15.99
C GLN A 620 -37.19 5.20 15.99
N GLY A 621 -36.92 4.09 16.68
CA GLY A 621 -35.59 3.48 16.78
C GLY A 621 -35.10 2.89 15.46
N PRO A 622 -35.89 2.05 14.76
CA PRO A 622 -35.52 1.48 13.47
C PRO A 622 -35.22 2.53 12.38
N ASP A 623 -35.97 3.64 12.35
CA ASP A 623 -35.73 4.75 11.41
C ASP A 623 -34.34 5.37 11.64
N LEU A 624 -34.02 5.71 12.90
CA LEU A 624 -32.72 6.29 13.27
C LEU A 624 -31.56 5.31 13.07
N MET A 625 -31.79 4.01 13.29
CA MET A 625 -30.80 2.97 13.00
C MET A 625 -30.53 2.88 11.49
N THR A 626 -31.59 2.90 10.67
CA THR A 626 -31.50 2.89 9.21
C THR A 626 -30.79 4.13 8.66
N ASP A 627 -31.06 5.33 9.23
CA ASP A 627 -30.28 6.54 8.93
C ASP A 627 -28.79 6.35 9.25
N LEU A 628 -28.47 5.71 10.37
CA LEU A 628 -27.11 5.51 10.88
C LEU A 628 -26.31 4.48 10.05
N ASP A 629 -26.94 3.36 9.65
CA ASP A 629 -26.37 2.37 8.73
C ASP A 629 -25.99 2.99 7.38
N ASN A 630 -26.85 3.86 6.84
CA ASN A 630 -26.64 4.45 5.51
C ASN A 630 -25.69 5.66 5.53
N LEU A 631 -25.55 6.35 6.66
CA LEU A 631 -24.76 7.58 6.78
C LEU A 631 -23.30 7.47 6.27
N PRO A 632 -22.51 6.40 6.58
CA PRO A 632 -21.14 6.29 6.09
C PRO A 632 -21.06 6.24 4.57
N SER A 633 -21.94 5.46 3.93
CA SER A 633 -22.02 5.34 2.47
C SER A 633 -22.42 6.67 1.82
N ILE A 634 -23.42 7.35 2.38
CA ILE A 634 -23.90 8.66 1.89
C ILE A 634 -22.79 9.71 1.99
N VAL A 635 -22.12 9.82 3.15
CA VAL A 635 -21.01 10.76 3.36
C VAL A 635 -19.84 10.42 2.44
N GLY A 636 -19.50 9.15 2.31
CA GLY A 636 -18.38 8.70 1.47
C GLY A 636 -18.58 9.05 0.00
N GLN A 637 -19.77 8.86 -0.55
CA GLN A 637 -20.11 9.26 -1.92
C GLN A 637 -20.01 10.78 -2.17
N GLN A 638 -20.13 11.62 -1.13
CA GLN A 638 -19.93 13.06 -1.21
C GLN A 638 -18.45 13.44 -1.06
N TYR A 639 -17.75 12.86 -0.08
CA TYR A 639 -16.34 13.15 0.19
C TYR A 639 -15.40 12.63 -0.93
N ASP A 640 -15.73 11.50 -1.56
CA ASP A 640 -15.03 11.01 -2.77
C ASP A 640 -15.20 11.93 -3.99
N LYS A 641 -16.15 12.88 -3.94
CA LYS A 641 -16.36 13.95 -4.92
C LYS A 641 -15.96 15.34 -4.37
N MET A 642 -15.27 15.36 -3.22
CA MET A 642 -14.89 16.54 -2.43
C MET A 642 -16.06 17.50 -2.12
N GLN A 643 -17.29 16.99 -2.11
CA GLN A 643 -18.50 17.72 -1.72
C GLN A 643 -18.66 17.72 -0.19
N PHE A 644 -17.64 18.22 0.51
CA PHE A 644 -17.59 18.18 1.98
C PHE A 644 -18.82 18.83 2.64
N SER A 645 -19.31 19.95 2.09
CA SER A 645 -20.54 20.61 2.55
C SER A 645 -21.75 19.67 2.60
N ASN A 646 -21.96 18.85 1.57
CA ASN A 646 -23.07 17.91 1.49
C ASN A 646 -22.94 16.78 2.53
N GLY A 647 -21.73 16.19 2.65
CA GLY A 647 -21.48 15.12 3.62
C GLY A 647 -21.63 15.60 5.07
N ILE A 648 -21.12 16.80 5.39
CA ILE A 648 -21.32 17.41 6.72
C ILE A 648 -22.81 17.69 6.96
N ASN A 649 -23.55 18.17 5.96
CA ASN A 649 -24.99 18.37 6.08
C ASN A 649 -25.73 17.07 6.41
N SER A 650 -25.37 15.94 5.78
CA SER A 650 -25.92 14.60 6.13
C SER A 650 -25.61 14.22 7.58
N ILE A 651 -24.37 14.41 8.04
CA ILE A 651 -23.97 14.14 9.44
C ILE A 651 -24.83 14.97 10.41
N VAL A 652 -24.94 16.28 10.18
CA VAL A 652 -25.75 17.19 11.02
C VAL A 652 -27.22 16.81 11.00
N THR A 653 -27.77 16.36 9.87
CA THR A 653 -29.17 15.88 9.79
C THR A 653 -29.41 14.69 10.72
N VAL A 654 -28.53 13.68 10.74
CA VAL A 654 -28.68 12.51 11.63
C VAL A 654 -28.46 12.91 13.10
N VAL A 655 -27.51 13.79 13.41
CA VAL A 655 -27.34 14.33 14.78
C VAL A 655 -28.58 15.11 15.26
N LYS A 656 -29.26 15.85 14.37
CA LYS A 656 -30.51 16.55 14.71
C LYS A 656 -31.68 15.57 14.91
N LYS A 657 -31.76 14.48 14.14
CA LYS A 657 -32.70 13.37 14.40
C LYS A 657 -32.44 12.72 15.77
N ALA A 658 -31.19 12.40 16.10
CA ALA A 658 -30.83 11.82 17.40
C ALA A 658 -31.09 12.76 18.59
N ASN A 659 -30.92 14.09 18.42
CA ASN A 659 -31.35 15.07 19.43
C ASN A 659 -32.86 15.04 19.68
N ALA A 660 -33.68 14.92 18.63
CA ALA A 660 -35.13 14.81 18.75
C ALA A 660 -35.55 13.49 19.42
N PHE A 661 -34.90 12.38 19.07
CA PHE A 661 -35.07 11.08 19.71
C PHE A 661 -34.75 11.12 21.21
N VAL A 662 -33.58 11.63 21.59
CA VAL A 662 -33.18 11.84 23.00
C VAL A 662 -34.13 12.80 23.73
N GLN A 663 -34.68 13.81 23.04
CA GLN A 663 -35.70 14.69 23.62
C GLN A 663 -37.02 13.95 23.90
N HIS A 664 -37.49 13.12 22.95
CA HIS A 664 -38.73 12.36 23.07
C HIS A 664 -38.72 11.41 24.27
N PHE A 665 -37.65 10.61 24.41
CA PHE A 665 -37.53 9.64 25.51
C PHE A 665 -37.11 10.27 26.85
N SER A 666 -36.58 11.49 26.86
CA SER A 666 -36.23 12.25 28.08
C SER A 666 -35.42 11.43 29.12
N PRO A 667 -34.22 10.94 28.78
CA PRO A 667 -33.49 9.94 29.57
C PRO A 667 -33.15 10.39 31.01
N TRP A 668 -33.09 11.69 31.31
CA TRP A 668 -32.97 12.24 32.67
C TRP A 668 -34.21 12.04 33.56
N HIS A 669 -35.33 11.60 33.00
CA HIS A 669 -36.48 11.06 33.73
C HIS A 669 -36.37 9.54 33.87
N LEU A 670 -36.05 8.82 32.79
CA LEU A 670 -35.87 7.36 32.81
C LEU A 670 -34.80 6.92 33.82
N ALA A 671 -33.72 7.69 33.98
CA ALA A 671 -32.64 7.43 34.95
C ALA A 671 -33.09 7.44 36.42
N LYS A 672 -34.31 7.92 36.72
CA LYS A 672 -34.91 7.93 38.06
C LYS A 672 -35.84 6.74 38.32
N ASP A 673 -36.27 6.02 37.28
CA ASP A 673 -37.13 4.84 37.40
C ASP A 673 -36.32 3.56 37.17
N LYS A 674 -36.25 2.71 38.20
CA LYS A 674 -35.53 1.42 38.17
C LYS A 674 -36.18 0.40 37.23
N ASN A 675 -37.44 0.59 36.84
CA ASN A 675 -38.13 -0.29 35.90
C ASN A 675 -37.85 0.10 34.43
N ALA A 676 -37.50 1.36 34.19
CA ALA A 676 -37.21 1.90 32.86
C ALA A 676 -35.78 1.60 32.37
N ASN A 677 -35.04 0.71 33.05
CA ASN A 677 -33.60 0.55 32.83
C ASN A 677 -33.23 0.25 31.38
N SER A 678 -33.74 -0.85 30.81
CA SER A 678 -33.41 -1.28 29.45
C SER A 678 -33.81 -0.25 28.38
N LEU A 679 -34.91 0.49 28.60
CA LEU A 679 -35.32 1.60 27.73
C LEU A 679 -34.31 2.77 27.78
N LEU A 680 -33.81 3.14 28.96
CA LEU A 680 -32.76 4.15 29.08
C LEU A 680 -31.47 3.70 28.37
N ASP A 681 -31.02 2.48 28.66
CA ASP A 681 -29.75 1.95 28.14
C ASP A 681 -29.78 1.85 26.60
N THR A 682 -30.93 1.47 26.04
CA THR A 682 -31.22 1.51 24.59
C THR A 682 -31.19 2.93 24.01
N VAL A 683 -31.84 3.89 24.67
CA VAL A 683 -31.90 5.29 24.21
C VAL A 683 -30.53 5.96 24.25
N LEU A 684 -29.72 5.63 25.26
CA LEU A 684 -28.33 6.08 25.35
C LEU A 684 -27.48 5.43 24.25
N HIS A 685 -27.59 4.11 24.05
CA HIS A 685 -26.80 3.39 23.05
C HIS A 685 -26.97 3.98 21.64
N LEU A 686 -28.21 4.16 21.15
CA LEU A 686 -28.46 4.75 19.83
C LEU A 686 -27.88 6.16 19.68
N ALA A 687 -27.91 6.97 20.76
CA ALA A 687 -27.34 8.30 20.75
C ALA A 687 -25.80 8.29 20.81
N HIS A 688 -25.19 7.39 21.58
CA HIS A 688 -23.73 7.20 21.62
C HIS A 688 -23.19 6.62 20.32
N GLN A 689 -23.88 5.68 19.66
CA GLN A 689 -23.50 5.18 18.34
C GLN A 689 -23.65 6.26 17.26
N THR A 690 -24.72 7.06 17.30
CA THR A 690 -24.84 8.23 16.41
C THR A 690 -23.63 9.16 16.58
N LEU A 691 -23.25 9.46 17.82
CA LEU A 691 -22.08 10.29 18.09
C LEU A 691 -20.77 9.60 17.63
N ARG A 692 -20.58 8.29 17.85
CA ARG A 692 -19.40 7.53 17.39
C ARG A 692 -19.23 7.63 15.88
N THR A 693 -20.24 7.26 15.10
CA THR A 693 -20.19 7.28 13.63
C THR A 693 -20.00 8.70 13.09
N CYS A 694 -20.73 9.69 13.64
CA CYS A 694 -20.57 11.09 13.24
C CYS A 694 -19.17 11.64 13.60
N GLY A 695 -18.60 11.26 14.75
CA GLY A 695 -17.25 11.63 15.15
C GLY A 695 -16.18 11.09 14.18
N ILE A 696 -16.24 9.79 13.85
CA ILE A 696 -15.33 9.17 12.88
C ILE A 696 -15.41 9.89 11.52
N LEU A 697 -16.64 10.13 11.02
CA LEU A 697 -16.85 10.79 9.73
C LEU A 697 -16.46 12.29 9.72
N LEU A 698 -16.37 12.95 10.89
CA LEU A 698 -15.91 14.34 11.01
C LEU A 698 -14.38 14.51 11.10
N LYS A 699 -13.61 13.44 11.33
CA LYS A 699 -12.14 13.48 11.40
C LYS A 699 -11.43 14.21 10.23
N PRO A 700 -11.88 14.11 8.96
CA PRO A 700 -11.26 14.86 7.87
C PRO A 700 -11.50 16.37 7.93
N VAL A 701 -12.60 16.78 8.58
CA VAL A 701 -13.10 18.17 8.61
C VAL A 701 -12.57 18.90 9.84
N VAL A 702 -12.77 18.31 11.02
CA VAL A 702 -12.38 18.85 12.34
C VAL A 702 -11.72 17.74 13.17
N PRO A 703 -10.44 17.42 12.89
CA PRO A 703 -9.77 16.27 13.51
C PRO A 703 -9.72 16.37 15.05
N ASN A 704 -9.45 17.56 15.60
CA ASN A 704 -9.30 17.72 17.04
C ASN A 704 -10.65 17.64 17.77
N ILE A 705 -11.71 18.24 17.21
CA ILE A 705 -13.07 18.13 17.79
C ILE A 705 -13.60 16.68 17.65
N ALA A 706 -13.34 16.02 16.51
CA ALA A 706 -13.70 14.62 16.31
C ALA A 706 -13.01 13.69 17.31
N ASP A 707 -11.71 13.87 17.54
CA ASP A 707 -10.98 13.05 18.50
C ASP A 707 -11.37 13.39 19.95
N GLU A 708 -11.63 14.65 20.34
CA GLU A 708 -12.18 14.98 21.67
C GLU A 708 -13.55 14.29 21.89
N MET A 709 -14.41 14.36 20.89
CA MET A 709 -15.74 13.74 20.87
C MET A 709 -15.68 12.21 21.01
N LEU A 710 -14.74 11.54 20.34
CA LEU A 710 -14.53 10.09 20.43
C LEU A 710 -13.87 9.66 21.74
N ASN A 711 -12.84 10.39 22.21
CA ASN A 711 -12.19 10.16 23.50
C ASN A 711 -13.20 10.28 24.66
N ARG A 712 -14.12 11.25 24.59
CA ARG A 712 -15.20 11.43 25.58
C ARG A 712 -16.24 10.30 25.58
N LEU A 713 -16.33 9.52 24.50
CA LEU A 713 -17.12 8.28 24.41
C LEU A 713 -16.28 7.03 24.73
N SER A 714 -15.00 7.21 25.08
CA SER A 714 -14.02 6.13 25.32
C SER A 714 -13.83 5.19 24.13
N VAL A 715 -14.03 5.68 22.90
CA VAL A 715 -13.74 4.92 21.67
C VAL A 715 -12.22 4.90 21.45
N SER A 716 -11.64 3.71 21.30
CA SER A 716 -10.20 3.57 21.10
C SER A 716 -9.75 3.99 19.69
N SER A 717 -8.45 4.26 19.50
CA SER A 717 -7.86 4.57 18.18
C SER A 717 -8.21 3.51 17.14
N ASP A 718 -8.09 2.25 17.54
CA ASP A 718 -8.15 1.07 16.68
C ASP A 718 -9.61 0.71 16.29
N GLU A 719 -10.56 1.37 16.94
CA GLU A 719 -12.01 1.28 16.77
C GLU A 719 -12.62 2.48 16.01
N SER A 720 -11.77 3.38 15.52
CA SER A 720 -12.16 4.69 15.00
C SER A 720 -11.80 4.91 13.52
N ASN A 721 -11.78 3.83 12.75
CA ASN A 721 -11.55 3.79 11.29
C ASN A 721 -12.89 3.84 10.54
N TYR A 722 -12.85 4.09 9.21
CA TYR A 722 -14.08 4.10 8.40
C TYR A 722 -14.85 2.77 8.43
N SER A 723 -14.15 1.63 8.51
CA SER A 723 -14.76 0.29 8.62
C SER A 723 -15.49 0.05 9.94
N ASP A 724 -15.17 0.80 11.00
CA ASP A 724 -15.82 0.68 12.30
C ASP A 724 -17.20 1.37 12.34
N CYS A 725 -17.45 2.33 11.44
CA CYS A 725 -18.77 2.94 11.26
C CYS A 725 -19.87 1.93 10.93
N ALA A 726 -19.54 0.86 10.19
CA ALA A 726 -20.49 -0.19 9.80
C ALA A 726 -20.78 -1.21 10.91
N LYS A 727 -19.95 -1.25 11.96
CA LYS A 727 -20.12 -2.14 13.12
C LYS A 727 -21.11 -1.58 14.16
N ALA A 728 -21.54 -0.34 14.00
CA ALA A 728 -22.24 0.43 15.04
C ALA A 728 -23.76 0.21 15.09
N ALA A 729 -24.39 -0.23 13.99
CA ALA A 729 -25.85 -0.28 13.85
C ALA A 729 -26.42 -1.72 13.70
N SER A 730 -25.58 -2.75 13.70
CA SER A 730 -25.99 -4.15 13.62
C SER A 730 -25.73 -4.94 14.93
N LYS A 731 -26.62 -4.78 15.92
CA LYS A 731 -26.99 -5.91 16.81
C LYS A 731 -28.07 -6.83 16.20
N SER A 732 -28.44 -6.60 14.93
CA SER A 732 -29.21 -7.53 14.10
C SER A 732 -28.45 -8.84 13.85
N SER A 733 -28.41 -9.69 14.88
CA SER A 733 -27.90 -11.06 14.86
C SER A 733 -26.46 -11.26 14.35
N CYS A 734 -25.47 -10.63 14.99
CA CYS A 734 -24.20 -11.33 15.24
C CYS A 734 -24.34 -12.41 16.33
N SER A 735 -25.37 -13.26 16.17
CA SER A 735 -25.37 -14.66 16.58
C SER A 735 -24.74 -15.56 15.50
N ALA A 736 -24.39 -14.99 14.34
CA ALA A 736 -23.09 -15.30 13.76
C ALA A 736 -22.02 -14.78 14.75
N SER A 737 -21.43 -15.69 15.51
CA SER A 737 -20.34 -15.44 16.46
C SER A 737 -19.17 -14.66 15.82
N CYS A 738 -18.33 -14.05 16.66
CA CYS A 738 -17.11 -13.34 16.30
C CYS A 738 -16.08 -14.30 15.68
N MET A 739 -16.31 -14.66 14.42
CA MET A 739 -15.56 -15.68 13.72
C MET A 739 -14.41 -15.09 12.92
N GLU A 740 -13.18 -15.52 13.21
CA GLU A 740 -12.03 -15.22 12.36
C GLU A 740 -11.99 -16.22 11.19
N LEU A 741 -11.99 -15.73 9.95
CA LEU A 741 -11.63 -16.54 8.79
C LEU A 741 -10.13 -16.86 8.87
N ILE A 742 -9.78 -18.12 9.14
CA ILE A 742 -8.39 -18.54 9.36
C ILE A 742 -7.74 -19.14 8.11
N VAL A 743 -8.53 -19.82 7.26
CA VAL A 743 -8.12 -20.39 5.97
C VAL A 743 -9.26 -20.35 4.96
N GLY A 744 -8.94 -20.04 3.70
CA GLY A 744 -9.79 -20.34 2.54
C GLY A 744 -9.13 -21.41 1.67
N GLU A 745 -9.83 -22.50 1.39
CA GLU A 745 -9.40 -23.55 0.44
C GLU A 745 -10.40 -23.64 -0.71
N LEU A 746 -9.95 -23.54 -1.96
CA LEU A 746 -10.89 -23.47 -3.09
C LEU A 746 -10.38 -24.12 -4.37
N ILE A 747 -11.30 -24.59 -5.19
CA ILE A 747 -11.02 -25.25 -6.46
C ILE A 747 -11.88 -24.66 -7.56
N TRP A 748 -11.27 -24.35 -8.70
CA TRP A 748 -11.98 -23.87 -9.89
C TRP A 748 -11.80 -24.78 -11.09
N ARG A 749 -12.85 -24.84 -11.91
CA ARG A 749 -12.80 -25.35 -13.29
C ARG A 749 -12.02 -24.35 -14.14
N HIS A 750 -11.21 -24.83 -15.09
CA HIS A 750 -10.62 -23.96 -16.11
C HIS A 750 -11.67 -23.14 -16.89
N GLY A 751 -11.22 -22.07 -17.54
CA GLY A 751 -12.05 -21.26 -18.44
C GLY A 751 -12.44 -22.01 -19.73
N HIS A 752 -13.23 -21.33 -20.57
CA HIS A 752 -13.57 -21.76 -21.93
C HIS A 752 -12.32 -22.07 -22.77
N ARG A 753 -12.39 -23.12 -23.58
CA ARG A 753 -11.24 -23.74 -24.26
C ARG A 753 -11.68 -24.44 -25.54
N THR A 754 -10.78 -24.72 -26.48
CA THR A 754 -11.08 -25.46 -27.72
C THR A 754 -11.45 -26.93 -27.45
N PRO A 755 -12.09 -27.64 -28.39
CA PRO A 755 -12.39 -29.06 -28.21
C PRO A 755 -11.12 -29.90 -27.98
N ILE A 756 -11.15 -30.86 -27.04
CA ILE A 756 -10.02 -31.79 -26.80
C ILE A 756 -10.03 -32.94 -27.83
N TYR A 757 -11.22 -33.27 -28.33
CA TYR A 757 -11.50 -34.24 -29.37
C TYR A 757 -12.50 -33.60 -30.34
N LEU A 758 -12.70 -34.18 -31.54
CA LEU A 758 -13.56 -33.64 -32.59
C LEU A 758 -14.65 -34.65 -32.95
N ILE A 759 -15.72 -34.20 -33.61
CA ILE A 759 -16.79 -35.07 -34.11
C ILE A 759 -16.28 -35.83 -35.36
N PRO A 760 -16.24 -37.19 -35.36
CA PRO A 760 -15.64 -37.96 -36.46
C PRO A 760 -16.23 -37.75 -37.85
N SER A 761 -17.49 -37.30 -37.96
CA SER A 761 -18.15 -36.99 -39.22
C SER A 761 -17.97 -35.54 -39.69
N ASP A 762 -17.43 -34.65 -38.86
CA ASP A 762 -17.23 -33.25 -39.21
C ASP A 762 -15.86 -33.05 -39.88
N VAL A 763 -15.90 -32.90 -41.21
CA VAL A 763 -14.72 -32.67 -42.05
C VAL A 763 -14.33 -31.20 -42.13
N GLU A 764 -15.21 -30.28 -41.75
CA GLU A 764 -14.95 -28.83 -41.74
C GLU A 764 -14.19 -28.46 -40.44
N ASN A 765 -14.62 -29.01 -39.30
CA ASN A 765 -13.97 -28.82 -37.99
C ASN A 765 -12.86 -29.84 -37.71
N ASN A 766 -11.77 -29.79 -38.50
CA ASN A 766 -10.59 -30.64 -38.31
C ASN A 766 -9.49 -29.97 -37.44
N ALA A 767 -8.49 -30.73 -37.00
CA ALA A 767 -7.50 -30.27 -36.01
C ALA A 767 -6.63 -29.05 -36.44
N SER A 768 -6.50 -28.75 -37.74
CA SER A 768 -5.71 -27.59 -38.20
C SER A 768 -6.51 -26.30 -38.36
N THR A 769 -7.85 -26.34 -38.26
CA THR A 769 -8.68 -25.11 -38.28
C THR A 769 -8.68 -24.40 -36.92
N TRP A 770 -8.43 -25.13 -35.83
CA TRP A 770 -8.32 -24.60 -34.47
C TRP A 770 -6.95 -23.95 -34.24
N ASN A 771 -6.79 -22.68 -34.65
CA ASN A 771 -5.53 -21.93 -34.67
C ASN A 771 -4.68 -21.95 -33.37
N ILE A 772 -5.31 -22.09 -32.20
CA ILE A 772 -4.63 -22.13 -30.89
C ILE A 772 -4.34 -23.55 -30.36
N GLY A 773 -4.67 -24.59 -31.14
CA GLY A 773 -4.55 -26.01 -30.74
C GLY A 773 -5.83 -26.59 -30.14
N LEU A 774 -5.87 -27.91 -29.97
CA LEU A 774 -6.99 -28.66 -29.39
C LEU A 774 -6.84 -28.82 -27.87
N GLY A 775 -7.90 -28.54 -27.13
CA GLY A 775 -7.93 -28.59 -25.66
C GLY A 775 -7.26 -27.40 -24.96
N GLU A 776 -7.06 -26.30 -25.69
CA GLU A 776 -6.29 -25.12 -25.28
C GLU A 776 -7.19 -23.93 -24.91
N LEU A 777 -6.73 -23.11 -23.95
CA LEU A 777 -7.56 -22.07 -23.32
C LEU A 777 -7.81 -20.89 -24.26
N THR A 778 -9.07 -20.48 -24.43
CA THR A 778 -9.41 -19.31 -25.26
C THR A 778 -9.21 -18.00 -24.51
N LYS A 779 -9.17 -16.87 -25.22
CA LYS A 779 -9.16 -15.53 -24.60
C LYS A 779 -10.43 -15.29 -23.78
N LEU A 780 -11.58 -15.78 -24.24
CA LEU A 780 -12.81 -15.82 -23.45
C LEU A 780 -12.59 -16.60 -22.13
N GLY A 781 -11.97 -17.77 -22.17
CA GLY A 781 -11.66 -18.54 -20.96
C GLY A 781 -10.71 -17.81 -20.00
N MET A 782 -9.69 -17.13 -20.53
CA MET A 782 -8.80 -16.29 -19.72
C MET A 782 -9.56 -15.12 -19.07
N ARG A 783 -10.49 -14.47 -19.78
CA ARG A 783 -11.36 -13.43 -19.20
C ARG A 783 -12.25 -14.00 -18.08
N GLN A 784 -12.94 -15.12 -18.32
CA GLN A 784 -13.81 -15.77 -17.32
C GLN A 784 -13.04 -16.13 -16.02
N CYS A 785 -11.79 -16.56 -16.16
CA CYS A 785 -10.89 -16.83 -15.03
C CYS A 785 -10.39 -15.54 -14.36
N TYR A 786 -10.07 -14.48 -15.12
CA TYR A 786 -9.69 -13.18 -14.58
C TYR A 786 -10.83 -12.56 -13.75
N GLU A 787 -12.07 -12.60 -14.24
CA GLU A 787 -13.28 -12.16 -13.52
C GLU A 787 -13.49 -12.95 -12.21
N LEU A 788 -13.32 -14.28 -12.25
CA LEU A 788 -13.30 -15.13 -11.04
C LEU A 788 -12.21 -14.66 -10.06
N GLY A 789 -11.02 -14.34 -10.58
CA GLY A 789 -9.93 -13.76 -9.81
C GLY A 789 -10.34 -12.49 -9.07
N GLN A 790 -10.91 -11.51 -9.78
CA GLN A 790 -11.36 -10.24 -9.19
C GLN A 790 -12.44 -10.45 -8.11
N MET A 791 -13.38 -11.38 -8.32
CA MET A 791 -14.39 -11.74 -7.31
C MET A 791 -13.75 -12.35 -6.05
N LEU A 792 -12.74 -13.20 -6.21
CA LEU A 792 -12.01 -13.82 -5.11
C LEU A 792 -11.11 -12.80 -4.37
N GLY A 793 -10.46 -11.88 -5.09
CA GLY A 793 -9.68 -10.78 -4.52
C GLY A 793 -10.58 -9.89 -3.65
N LYS A 794 -11.72 -9.45 -4.21
CA LYS A 794 -12.75 -8.72 -3.47
C LYS A 794 -13.21 -9.43 -2.20
N ARG A 795 -13.36 -10.76 -2.23
CA ARG A 795 -13.75 -11.54 -1.05
C ARG A 795 -12.66 -11.63 0.02
N TYR A 796 -11.40 -11.92 -0.35
CA TYR A 796 -10.33 -12.26 0.62
C TYR A 796 -9.31 -11.16 0.91
N ILE A 797 -9.38 -10.04 0.19
CA ILE A 797 -8.57 -8.84 0.44
C ILE A 797 -9.46 -7.73 1.02
N GLU A 798 -10.69 -7.58 0.52
CA GLU A 798 -11.54 -6.39 0.78
C GLU A 798 -12.67 -6.67 1.78
N GLN A 799 -13.38 -7.80 1.66
CA GLN A 799 -14.48 -8.17 2.57
C GLN A 799 -13.99 -8.89 3.83
N TYR A 800 -13.14 -9.90 3.66
CA TYR A 800 -12.57 -10.70 4.74
C TYR A 800 -11.04 -10.67 4.65
N PRO A 801 -10.35 -9.68 5.28
CA PRO A 801 -8.93 -9.43 5.09
C PRO A 801 -8.05 -10.52 5.72
N LEU A 802 -7.89 -11.61 4.98
CA LEU A 802 -7.22 -12.84 5.41
C LEU A 802 -5.69 -12.64 5.55
N PHE A 803 -5.12 -11.85 4.65
CA PHE A 803 -3.68 -11.64 4.53
C PHE A 803 -3.16 -10.54 5.46
N LYS A 804 -2.03 -10.76 6.14
CA LYS A 804 -1.57 -9.86 7.23
C LYS A 804 -0.13 -9.30 7.06
N SER A 805 0.69 -9.84 6.16
CA SER A 805 2.11 -9.45 6.04
C SER A 805 2.68 -9.42 4.62
N SER A 806 2.41 -10.44 3.79
CA SER A 806 2.74 -10.44 2.36
C SER A 806 2.02 -11.59 1.65
N ILE A 807 1.17 -11.23 0.67
CA ILE A 807 0.31 -12.18 -0.04
C ILE A 807 1.09 -13.30 -0.75
N LEU A 808 2.31 -13.01 -1.22
CA LEU A 808 3.21 -13.96 -1.90
C LEU A 808 3.67 -15.14 -1.02
N ASN A 809 3.66 -14.98 0.31
CA ASN A 809 4.06 -16.02 1.27
C ASN A 809 2.87 -16.64 2.02
N GLU A 810 1.66 -16.11 1.78
CA GLU A 810 0.41 -16.50 2.46
C GLU A 810 -0.57 -17.25 1.52
N ILE A 811 -0.19 -17.44 0.24
CA ILE A 811 -0.92 -18.17 -0.81
C ILE A 811 -0.14 -19.42 -1.27
N TYR A 812 -0.86 -20.49 -1.64
CA TYR A 812 -0.34 -21.60 -2.44
C TYR A 812 -1.34 -22.02 -3.52
N ILE A 813 -0.87 -22.11 -4.77
CA ILE A 813 -1.68 -22.54 -5.92
C ILE A 813 -1.17 -23.88 -6.46
N ARG A 814 -2.09 -24.81 -6.62
CA ARG A 814 -1.92 -26.13 -7.23
C ARG A 814 -2.63 -26.15 -8.59
N SER A 815 -2.02 -26.69 -9.63
CA SER A 815 -2.67 -26.92 -10.93
C SER A 815 -2.40 -28.34 -11.41
N SER A 816 -3.37 -28.95 -12.09
CA SER A 816 -3.06 -30.10 -12.93
C SER A 816 -2.14 -29.67 -14.08
N ASP A 817 -1.31 -30.60 -14.56
CA ASP A 817 -0.33 -30.35 -15.61
C ASP A 817 -0.97 -30.41 -17.00
N THR A 818 -1.84 -29.43 -17.29
CA THR A 818 -2.35 -29.17 -18.64
C THR A 818 -2.31 -27.66 -18.90
N ASN A 819 -1.97 -27.25 -20.12
CA ASN A 819 -1.76 -25.82 -20.40
C ASN A 819 -3.02 -24.98 -20.09
N ARG A 820 -4.23 -25.48 -20.41
CA ARG A 820 -5.48 -24.78 -20.05
C ARG A 820 -5.71 -24.58 -18.54
N THR A 821 -5.27 -25.50 -17.67
CA THR A 821 -5.39 -25.32 -16.20
C THR A 821 -4.30 -24.43 -15.66
N LEU A 822 -3.07 -24.50 -16.19
CA LEU A 822 -1.97 -23.61 -15.84
C LEU A 822 -2.28 -22.15 -16.24
N MET A 823 -2.76 -21.93 -17.48
CA MET A 823 -3.19 -20.61 -17.96
C MET A 823 -4.44 -20.10 -17.23
N SER A 824 -5.37 -20.98 -16.84
CA SER A 824 -6.50 -20.59 -15.99
C SER A 824 -6.02 -20.14 -14.61
N ALA A 825 -5.08 -20.86 -14.00
CA ALA A 825 -4.49 -20.46 -12.71
C ALA A 825 -3.79 -19.11 -12.80
N ALA A 826 -2.99 -18.88 -13.84
CA ALA A 826 -2.36 -17.59 -14.10
C ALA A 826 -3.39 -16.47 -14.29
N SER A 827 -4.51 -16.75 -14.96
CA SER A 827 -5.59 -15.78 -15.20
C SER A 827 -6.38 -15.45 -13.92
N VAL A 828 -6.73 -16.45 -13.10
CA VAL A 828 -7.37 -16.23 -11.79
C VAL A 828 -6.44 -15.44 -10.88
N MET A 829 -5.14 -15.79 -10.80
CA MET A 829 -4.18 -15.03 -10.01
C MET A 829 -3.97 -13.60 -10.54
N ALA A 830 -4.03 -13.40 -11.86
CA ALA A 830 -3.96 -12.07 -12.45
C ALA A 830 -5.15 -11.19 -12.02
N GLY A 831 -6.37 -11.71 -12.03
CA GLY A 831 -7.55 -10.99 -11.53
C GLY A 831 -7.53 -10.80 -10.00
N PHE A 832 -7.01 -11.78 -9.26
CA PHE A 832 -6.98 -11.79 -7.79
C PHE A 832 -6.09 -10.68 -7.21
N VAL A 833 -4.94 -10.40 -7.82
CA VAL A 833 -4.06 -9.29 -7.41
C VAL A 833 -4.44 -7.95 -8.06
N ALA A 834 -5.36 -7.96 -9.04
CA ALA A 834 -5.82 -6.79 -9.77
C ALA A 834 -7.19 -6.25 -9.29
N SER A 835 -7.69 -6.66 -8.12
CA SER A 835 -8.73 -5.89 -7.42
C SER A 835 -8.16 -4.53 -6.96
N ASP A 836 -8.98 -3.49 -6.96
CA ASP A 836 -8.56 -2.09 -6.84
C ASP A 836 -7.72 -1.80 -5.57
N SER A 837 -7.91 -2.60 -4.51
CA SER A 837 -7.14 -2.51 -3.27
C SER A 837 -5.62 -2.79 -3.40
N TYR A 838 -5.18 -3.53 -4.43
CA TYR A 838 -3.75 -3.78 -4.72
C TYR A 838 -3.24 -3.06 -5.98
N GLY A 839 -4.13 -2.60 -6.86
CA GLY A 839 -3.81 -1.96 -8.15
C GLY A 839 -3.05 -0.63 -8.11
N ASN A 840 -2.55 -0.22 -6.95
CA ASN A 840 -1.77 1.01 -6.74
C ASN A 840 -0.33 0.76 -6.26
N HIS A 841 0.10 -0.49 -6.03
CA HIS A 841 1.46 -0.80 -5.59
C HIS A 841 2.39 -1.26 -6.73
N GLY A 842 2.88 -0.29 -7.52
CA GLY A 842 3.97 -0.50 -8.50
C GLY A 842 3.52 -0.67 -9.96
N ASN A 843 4.49 -0.71 -10.88
CA ASN A 843 4.30 -0.69 -12.34
C ASN A 843 3.75 -2.01 -12.95
N TYR A 844 2.87 -2.71 -12.24
CA TYR A 844 2.20 -3.92 -12.71
C TYR A 844 1.23 -3.59 -13.85
N THR A 845 1.77 -3.52 -15.06
CA THR A 845 0.94 -3.45 -16.27
C THR A 845 0.08 -4.70 -16.33
N LEU A 846 -1.21 -4.55 -16.66
CA LEU A 846 -2.08 -5.71 -16.87
C LEU A 846 -1.57 -6.57 -18.04
N PRO A 847 -1.84 -7.89 -18.05
CA PRO A 847 -1.50 -8.76 -19.18
C PRO A 847 -2.18 -8.34 -20.49
N ASN A 848 -1.54 -7.44 -21.23
CA ASN A 848 -1.86 -7.20 -22.63
C ASN A 848 -1.34 -8.40 -23.43
N PHE A 849 -2.23 -9.12 -24.11
CA PHE A 849 -1.99 -10.43 -24.76
C PHE A 849 -0.86 -10.46 -25.81
N VAL A 850 -0.24 -9.32 -26.11
CA VAL A 850 0.88 -9.15 -27.04
C VAL A 850 2.25 -9.18 -26.34
N ARG A 851 2.36 -8.88 -25.02
CA ARG A 851 3.65 -8.83 -24.28
C ARG A 851 3.51 -9.18 -22.79
N SER A 852 4.50 -9.87 -22.22
CA SER A 852 4.62 -9.98 -20.76
C SER A 852 4.82 -8.59 -20.11
N PRO A 853 4.12 -8.27 -19.00
CA PRO A 853 4.25 -6.96 -18.36
C PRO A 853 5.60 -6.75 -17.68
N ALA A 854 6.09 -5.51 -17.69
CA ALA A 854 7.29 -5.14 -16.95
C ALA A 854 7.00 -5.15 -15.44
N GLY A 855 7.84 -5.83 -14.65
CA GLY A 855 7.68 -5.93 -13.19
C GLY A 855 6.70 -6.99 -12.70
N TRP A 856 5.97 -7.69 -13.58
CA TRP A 856 5.08 -8.79 -13.16
C TRP A 856 5.86 -9.89 -12.44
N ASN A 857 5.48 -10.14 -11.18
CA ASN A 857 6.11 -11.13 -10.32
C ASN A 857 5.07 -12.22 -10.00
N PRO A 858 5.02 -13.31 -10.78
CA PRO A 858 3.91 -14.25 -10.72
C PRO A 858 3.86 -15.01 -9.40
N LEU A 859 2.66 -15.14 -8.82
CA LEU A 859 2.39 -16.10 -7.76
C LEU A 859 2.76 -17.52 -8.25
N PRO A 860 3.60 -18.29 -7.53
CA PRO A 860 4.01 -19.62 -7.96
C PRO A 860 2.83 -20.60 -8.12
N ILE A 861 2.70 -21.16 -9.32
CA ILE A 861 1.73 -22.22 -9.63
C ILE A 861 2.47 -23.56 -9.59
N HIS A 862 2.11 -24.40 -8.62
CA HIS A 862 2.73 -25.71 -8.42
C HIS A 862 1.98 -26.80 -9.19
N THR A 863 2.70 -27.65 -9.92
CA THR A 863 2.12 -28.81 -10.61
C THR A 863 2.93 -30.09 -10.36
N VAL A 864 2.47 -31.23 -10.87
CA VAL A 864 3.12 -32.55 -10.90
C VAL A 864 2.72 -33.17 -12.23
N ASP A 865 3.65 -33.87 -12.88
CA ASP A 865 3.44 -34.56 -14.16
C ASP A 865 2.06 -35.24 -14.23
N TYR A 866 1.34 -34.95 -15.31
CA TYR A 866 -0.05 -35.37 -15.50
C TYR A 866 -0.28 -36.89 -15.31
N GLY A 867 0.71 -37.74 -15.64
CA GLY A 867 0.65 -39.18 -15.45
C GLY A 867 0.78 -39.64 -13.99
N THR A 868 1.15 -38.75 -13.07
CA THR A 868 1.41 -39.04 -11.65
C THR A 868 0.58 -38.21 -10.65
N ASP A 869 -0.16 -37.19 -11.09
CA ASP A 869 -1.06 -36.39 -10.25
C ASP A 869 -2.32 -37.18 -9.85
N ASN A 870 -2.32 -37.75 -8.64
CA ASN A 870 -3.46 -38.46 -8.04
C ASN A 870 -4.57 -37.53 -7.51
N LEU A 871 -4.30 -36.24 -7.37
CA LEU A 871 -5.15 -35.28 -6.68
C LEU A 871 -6.14 -34.58 -7.62
N LEU A 872 -5.64 -34.17 -8.80
CA LEU A 872 -6.38 -33.40 -9.79
C LEU A 872 -6.66 -34.18 -11.09
N ASN A 873 -5.92 -35.25 -11.40
CA ASN A 873 -6.16 -36.06 -12.59
C ASN A 873 -6.79 -37.44 -12.28
N MET A 874 -8.10 -37.56 -12.55
CA MET A 874 -8.82 -38.85 -12.50
C MET A 874 -8.11 -39.99 -13.25
N ARG A 875 -7.44 -39.70 -14.38
CA ARG A 875 -6.83 -40.75 -15.22
C ARG A 875 -5.70 -41.50 -14.51
N TYR A 876 -5.10 -40.94 -13.45
CA TYR A 876 -4.13 -41.63 -12.60
C TYR A 876 -4.67 -42.98 -12.06
N HIS A 877 -5.95 -43.02 -11.71
CA HIS A 877 -6.60 -44.23 -11.19
C HIS A 877 -7.36 -45.05 -12.26
N TRP A 878 -7.21 -44.76 -13.55
CA TRP A 878 -7.99 -45.38 -14.62
C TRP A 878 -7.94 -46.91 -14.60
N ASN A 879 -6.76 -47.50 -14.37
CA ASN A 879 -6.60 -48.96 -14.29
C ASN A 879 -7.35 -49.60 -13.10
N LYS A 880 -7.62 -48.83 -12.04
CA LYS A 880 -8.39 -49.26 -10.85
C LYS A 880 -9.91 -49.04 -11.04
N THR A 881 -10.32 -48.18 -11.96
CA THR A 881 -11.73 -47.78 -12.16
C THR A 881 -12.35 -48.27 -13.48
N ALA A 882 -11.56 -48.73 -14.45
CA ALA A 882 -12.02 -49.14 -15.78
C ALA A 882 -13.16 -50.19 -15.78
N ASN A 883 -13.15 -51.14 -14.83
CA ASN A 883 -14.20 -52.15 -14.68
C ASN A 883 -15.52 -51.56 -14.14
N LEU A 884 -15.45 -50.59 -13.23
CA LEU A 884 -16.62 -49.84 -12.75
C LEU A 884 -17.21 -49.01 -13.89
N PHE A 885 -16.38 -48.26 -14.62
CA PHE A 885 -16.81 -47.52 -15.81
C PHE A 885 -17.48 -48.43 -16.86
N ARG A 886 -16.87 -49.58 -17.18
CA ARG A 886 -17.44 -50.55 -18.12
C ARG A 886 -18.82 -51.06 -17.68
N LYS A 887 -19.03 -51.33 -16.39
CA LYS A 887 -20.34 -51.71 -15.85
C LYS A 887 -21.35 -50.57 -16.01
N ASN A 888 -21.00 -49.35 -15.58
CA ASN A 888 -21.89 -48.20 -15.61
C ASN A 888 -22.31 -47.84 -17.05
N PHE A 889 -21.41 -47.94 -18.03
CA PHE A 889 -21.76 -47.74 -19.44
C PHE A 889 -22.79 -48.75 -19.97
N ILE A 890 -22.75 -50.02 -19.51
CA ILE A 890 -23.75 -51.04 -19.89
C ILE A 890 -25.10 -50.76 -19.24
N GLU A 891 -25.12 -50.26 -18.02
CA GLU A 891 -26.37 -49.86 -17.33
C GLU A 891 -26.98 -48.60 -17.95
N TYR A 892 -26.16 -47.63 -18.36
CA TYR A 892 -26.59 -46.45 -19.10
C TYR A 892 -27.09 -46.78 -20.52
N ASP A 893 -26.38 -47.62 -21.27
CA ASP A 893 -26.78 -48.09 -22.61
C ASP A 893 -28.19 -48.72 -22.57
N ARG A 894 -28.43 -49.56 -21.55
CA ARG A 894 -29.73 -50.17 -21.28
C ARG A 894 -30.79 -49.11 -20.96
N PHE A 895 -30.50 -48.15 -20.07
CA PHE A 895 -31.44 -47.09 -19.67
C PHE A 895 -31.91 -46.23 -20.86
N ILE A 896 -30.99 -45.77 -21.71
CA ILE A 896 -31.37 -44.93 -22.86
C ILE A 896 -32.15 -45.76 -23.90
N LYS A 897 -31.74 -47.00 -24.19
CA LYS A 897 -32.44 -47.89 -25.13
C LYS A 897 -33.82 -48.36 -24.64
N GLN A 898 -34.10 -48.29 -23.35
CA GLN A 898 -35.40 -48.61 -22.77
C GLN A 898 -36.44 -47.48 -22.87
N ASN A 899 -36.03 -46.26 -23.28
CA ASN A 899 -36.94 -45.15 -23.53
C ASN A 899 -37.28 -45.06 -25.04
N PRO A 900 -38.53 -45.29 -25.46
CA PRO A 900 -38.89 -45.40 -26.90
C PRO A 900 -38.45 -44.19 -27.74
N ASP A 901 -38.72 -42.98 -27.24
CA ASP A 901 -38.44 -41.73 -27.95
C ASP A 901 -36.94 -41.42 -28.09
N ASN A 902 -36.12 -41.98 -27.18
CA ASN A 902 -34.66 -41.84 -27.22
C ASN A 902 -33.99 -42.81 -28.20
N GLY A 903 -34.60 -43.96 -28.51
CA GLY A 903 -34.01 -44.96 -29.41
C GLY A 903 -33.76 -44.41 -30.82
N ALA A 904 -34.75 -43.72 -31.38
CA ALA A 904 -34.65 -43.10 -32.70
C ALA A 904 -33.65 -41.93 -32.73
N LYS A 905 -33.68 -41.05 -31.71
CA LYS A 905 -32.74 -39.92 -31.59
C LYS A 905 -31.30 -40.39 -31.41
N LEU A 906 -31.07 -41.42 -30.58
CA LEU A 906 -29.73 -42.00 -30.39
C LEU A 906 -29.20 -42.64 -31.68
N ALA A 907 -30.02 -43.35 -32.44
CA ALA A 907 -29.60 -43.91 -33.73
C ALA A 907 -29.25 -42.81 -34.75
N TYR A 908 -30.09 -41.77 -34.86
CA TYR A 908 -29.85 -40.61 -35.73
C TYR A 908 -28.54 -39.87 -35.38
N VAL A 909 -28.35 -39.54 -34.10
CA VAL A 909 -27.15 -38.83 -33.63
C VAL A 909 -25.90 -39.72 -33.74
N ALA A 910 -26.01 -41.03 -33.55
CA ALA A 910 -24.89 -41.96 -33.70
C ALA A 910 -24.35 -42.01 -35.13
N ASP A 911 -25.25 -42.12 -36.11
CA ASP A 911 -24.95 -42.05 -37.54
C ASP A 911 -24.38 -40.66 -37.92
N LYS A 912 -25.08 -39.58 -37.56
CA LYS A 912 -24.73 -38.22 -37.98
C LYS A 912 -23.46 -37.66 -37.34
N SER A 913 -23.07 -38.13 -36.15
CA SER A 913 -21.78 -37.81 -35.52
C SER A 913 -20.63 -38.76 -35.91
N GLY A 914 -20.91 -39.85 -36.62
CA GLY A 914 -19.95 -40.92 -36.88
C GLY A 914 -19.57 -41.76 -35.66
N PHE A 915 -20.15 -41.52 -34.47
CA PHE A 915 -19.85 -42.31 -33.28
C PHE A 915 -20.52 -43.70 -33.27
N ASN A 916 -21.55 -43.95 -34.09
CA ASN A 916 -22.16 -45.26 -34.31
C ASN A 916 -22.34 -46.08 -33.01
N ASN A 917 -21.80 -47.31 -32.96
CA ASN A 917 -21.89 -48.23 -31.81
C ASN A 917 -21.14 -47.73 -30.55
N THR A 918 -20.48 -46.58 -30.59
CA THR A 918 -19.68 -46.01 -29.48
C THR A 918 -20.28 -44.77 -28.85
N LEU A 919 -21.40 -44.23 -29.36
CA LEU A 919 -21.98 -42.96 -28.89
C LEU A 919 -22.24 -42.93 -27.38
N VAL A 920 -22.66 -44.04 -26.76
CA VAL A 920 -22.83 -44.12 -25.29
C VAL A 920 -21.51 -43.90 -24.52
N LYS A 921 -20.38 -44.39 -25.04
CA LYS A 921 -19.05 -44.18 -24.43
C LYS A 921 -18.54 -42.76 -24.68
N ASN A 922 -18.90 -42.19 -25.84
CA ASN A 922 -18.37 -40.91 -26.34
C ASN A 922 -19.36 -39.74 -26.21
N MET A 923 -20.48 -39.92 -25.49
CA MET A 923 -21.52 -38.89 -25.28
C MET A 923 -20.94 -37.58 -24.71
N TRP A 924 -19.96 -37.70 -23.82
CA TRP A 924 -19.23 -36.56 -23.25
C TRP A 924 -18.39 -35.80 -24.27
N ILE A 925 -17.83 -36.48 -25.30
CA ILE A 925 -17.11 -35.81 -26.38
C ILE A 925 -18.11 -35.00 -27.20
N LEU A 926 -19.22 -35.63 -27.62
CA LEU A 926 -20.22 -34.96 -28.45
C LEU A 926 -20.82 -33.74 -27.73
N ALA A 927 -21.21 -33.89 -26.45
CA ALA A 927 -21.78 -32.81 -25.66
C ALA A 927 -20.79 -31.68 -25.35
N ASP A 928 -19.49 -31.97 -25.29
CA ASP A 928 -18.43 -30.97 -25.11
C ASP A 928 -18.18 -30.18 -26.41
N VAL A 929 -18.03 -30.87 -27.55
CA VAL A 929 -17.77 -30.25 -28.86
C VAL A 929 -18.89 -29.29 -29.26
N VAL A 930 -20.14 -29.78 -29.31
CA VAL A 930 -21.28 -28.93 -29.74
C VAL A 930 -21.54 -27.78 -28.77
N LYS A 931 -21.09 -27.88 -27.51
CA LYS A 931 -21.17 -26.78 -26.56
C LYS A 931 -20.17 -25.67 -26.88
N ILE A 932 -18.93 -26.03 -27.20
CA ILE A 932 -17.86 -25.06 -27.53
C ILE A 932 -18.14 -24.38 -28.88
N GLU A 933 -18.66 -25.11 -29.86
CA GLU A 933 -19.12 -24.57 -31.15
C GLU A 933 -20.31 -23.62 -31.00
N LYS A 934 -21.21 -23.87 -30.02
CA LYS A 934 -22.37 -23.00 -29.74
C LYS A 934 -22.06 -21.81 -28.83
N GLU A 935 -21.13 -21.94 -27.88
CA GLU A 935 -20.70 -20.83 -27.00
C GLU A 935 -19.72 -19.89 -27.73
N GLY A 936 -18.78 -20.43 -28.51
CA GLY A 936 -17.84 -19.66 -29.34
C GLY A 936 -16.77 -18.89 -28.54
N SER A 937 -15.88 -18.21 -29.27
CA SER A 937 -14.89 -17.28 -28.68
C SER A 937 -14.56 -16.19 -29.70
N ALA A 938 -15.33 -15.10 -29.71
CA ALA A 938 -15.28 -14.05 -30.73
C ALA A 938 -13.91 -13.35 -30.85
N GLU A 939 -13.09 -13.45 -29.81
CA GLU A 939 -11.72 -12.93 -29.78
C GLU A 939 -10.68 -13.90 -30.39
N ASP A 940 -11.05 -15.15 -30.68
CA ASP A 940 -10.17 -16.21 -31.20
C ASP A 940 -10.59 -16.76 -32.57
N TRP A 941 -11.90 -16.80 -32.86
CA TRP A 941 -12.47 -17.12 -34.16
C TRP A 941 -13.77 -16.33 -34.39
N HIS A 942 -14.10 -16.05 -35.65
CA HIS A 942 -15.36 -15.41 -36.02
C HIS A 942 -16.53 -16.39 -35.93
N SER A 943 -17.75 -15.89 -35.71
CA SER A 943 -18.96 -16.72 -35.54
C SER A 943 -19.43 -17.44 -36.81
N ASP A 944 -18.78 -17.19 -37.96
CA ASP A 944 -18.97 -17.95 -39.18
C ASP A 944 -17.98 -19.12 -39.34
N GLN A 945 -16.95 -19.18 -38.48
CA GLN A 945 -15.99 -20.26 -38.31
C GLN A 945 -16.44 -21.19 -37.17
N HIS A 946 -16.13 -22.48 -37.25
CA HIS A 946 -16.54 -23.50 -36.26
C HIS A 946 -18.05 -23.54 -35.97
N LYS A 947 -18.86 -23.47 -37.03
CA LYS A 947 -20.31 -23.66 -36.95
C LYS A 947 -20.65 -25.07 -36.48
N LEU A 948 -21.75 -25.17 -35.73
CA LEU A 948 -22.43 -26.44 -35.48
C LEU A 948 -22.75 -27.16 -36.79
N PRO A 949 -22.53 -28.49 -36.88
CA PRO A 949 -22.99 -29.28 -38.01
C PRO A 949 -24.49 -29.12 -38.28
N ASN A 950 -24.89 -29.04 -39.56
CA ASN A 950 -26.28 -28.75 -39.98
C ASN A 950 -27.36 -29.72 -39.45
N TRP A 951 -26.97 -30.85 -38.83
CA TRP A 951 -27.89 -31.80 -38.18
C TRP A 951 -28.12 -31.53 -36.68
N VAL A 952 -27.32 -30.65 -36.06
CA VAL A 952 -27.45 -30.22 -34.66
C VAL A 952 -28.41 -29.03 -34.58
N THR A 953 -29.71 -29.31 -34.68
CA THR A 953 -30.77 -28.34 -34.35
C THR A 953 -30.77 -28.04 -32.84
N ASP A 954 -31.43 -26.96 -32.41
CA ASP A 954 -31.57 -26.65 -30.97
C ASP A 954 -32.20 -27.82 -30.17
N GLU A 955 -33.19 -28.52 -30.73
CA GLU A 955 -33.79 -29.70 -30.11
C GLU A 955 -32.77 -30.85 -29.93
N ILE A 956 -31.90 -31.06 -30.92
CA ILE A 956 -30.83 -32.07 -30.85
C ILE A 956 -29.73 -31.64 -29.88
N TYR A 957 -29.37 -30.35 -29.85
CA TYR A 957 -28.42 -29.79 -28.90
C TYR A 957 -28.91 -29.96 -27.45
N ASP A 958 -30.14 -29.54 -27.15
CA ASP A 958 -30.71 -29.65 -25.80
C ASP A 958 -30.88 -31.12 -25.38
N TRP A 959 -31.26 -32.00 -26.32
CA TRP A 959 -31.28 -33.44 -26.10
C TRP A 959 -29.89 -34.00 -25.79
N ILE A 960 -28.83 -33.60 -26.51
CA ILE A 960 -27.44 -34.00 -26.23
C ILE A 960 -27.02 -33.53 -24.82
N GLN A 961 -27.24 -32.25 -24.49
CA GLN A 961 -26.86 -31.69 -23.18
C GLN A 961 -27.62 -32.36 -22.01
N HIS A 962 -28.92 -32.59 -22.16
CA HIS A 962 -29.74 -33.29 -21.17
C HIS A 962 -29.32 -34.76 -21.00
N THR A 963 -29.08 -35.46 -22.12
CA THR A 963 -28.59 -36.84 -22.16
C THR A 963 -27.22 -36.96 -21.50
N PHE A 964 -26.31 -36.01 -21.72
CA PHE A 964 -25.01 -35.93 -21.04
C PHE A 964 -25.14 -35.69 -19.52
N LYS A 965 -26.08 -34.85 -19.06
CA LYS A 965 -26.35 -34.69 -17.61
C LYS A 965 -26.84 -35.98 -16.94
N HIS A 966 -27.62 -36.81 -17.65
CA HIS A 966 -27.98 -38.16 -17.17
C HIS A 966 -26.80 -39.14 -17.23
N TRP A 967 -25.97 -39.06 -18.27
CA TRP A 967 -24.74 -39.85 -18.42
C TRP A 967 -23.78 -39.60 -17.25
N CYS A 968 -23.47 -38.34 -16.94
CA CYS A 968 -22.60 -37.97 -15.83
C CYS A 968 -23.10 -38.56 -14.49
N LYS A 969 -24.42 -38.52 -14.23
CA LYS A 969 -24.98 -39.15 -13.03
C LYS A 969 -24.69 -40.66 -13.01
N LEU A 970 -25.17 -41.41 -13.99
CA LEU A 970 -25.09 -42.87 -13.98
C LEU A 970 -23.64 -43.40 -14.12
N VAL A 971 -22.76 -42.65 -14.78
CA VAL A 971 -21.36 -43.03 -14.98
C VAL A 971 -20.49 -42.72 -13.76
N TYR A 972 -20.72 -41.63 -13.04
CA TYR A 972 -19.85 -41.16 -11.95
C TYR A 972 -20.38 -41.41 -10.53
N GLN A 973 -21.67 -41.72 -10.33
CA GLN A 973 -22.30 -41.83 -9.00
C GLN A 973 -21.76 -42.88 -8.00
N PRO A 974 -21.14 -44.03 -8.36
CA PRO A 974 -20.76 -45.02 -7.35
C PRO A 974 -19.76 -44.50 -6.30
N ASP A 975 -20.12 -44.60 -5.01
CA ASP A 975 -19.31 -44.16 -3.87
C ASP A 975 -17.83 -44.61 -3.96
N LEU A 976 -17.57 -45.83 -4.44
CA LEU A 976 -16.23 -46.38 -4.63
C LEU A 976 -15.43 -45.68 -5.74
N LEU A 977 -16.09 -45.29 -6.84
CA LEU A 977 -15.46 -44.54 -7.92
C LEU A 977 -15.06 -43.15 -7.45
N ILE A 978 -15.93 -42.50 -6.67
CA ILE A 978 -15.71 -41.16 -6.10
C ILE A 978 -14.63 -41.20 -5.02
N GLN A 979 -14.62 -42.22 -4.16
CA GLN A 979 -13.55 -42.50 -3.21
C GLN A 979 -12.20 -42.68 -3.91
N ILE A 980 -12.16 -43.38 -5.04
CA ILE A 980 -10.92 -43.57 -5.80
C ILE A 980 -10.51 -42.29 -6.54
N SER A 981 -11.44 -41.52 -7.10
CA SER A 981 -11.12 -40.40 -8.03
C SER A 981 -11.16 -38.99 -7.43
N ALA A 982 -11.61 -38.83 -6.18
CA ALA A 982 -11.60 -37.56 -5.45
C ALA A 982 -11.35 -37.71 -3.93
N GLY A 983 -11.17 -38.94 -3.44
CA GLY A 983 -10.93 -39.21 -2.02
C GLY A 983 -9.67 -38.53 -1.47
N ASP A 984 -8.59 -38.52 -2.26
CA ASP A 984 -7.33 -37.85 -1.90
C ASP A 984 -7.51 -36.33 -1.82
N LEU A 985 -8.29 -35.72 -2.73
CA LEU A 985 -8.53 -34.28 -2.76
C LEU A 985 -9.37 -33.80 -1.55
N ILE A 986 -10.45 -34.48 -1.20
CA ILE A 986 -11.23 -34.11 -0.01
C ILE A 986 -10.47 -34.43 1.29
N PHE A 987 -9.65 -35.49 1.30
CA PHE A 987 -8.75 -35.78 2.41
C PHE A 987 -7.73 -34.65 2.60
N GLU A 988 -7.07 -34.20 1.53
CA GLU A 988 -6.06 -33.13 1.60
C GLU A 988 -6.65 -31.80 2.11
N ILE A 989 -7.85 -31.42 1.67
CA ILE A 989 -8.55 -30.21 2.17
C ILE A 989 -8.85 -30.33 3.67
N VAL A 990 -9.32 -31.49 4.15
CA VAL A 990 -9.63 -31.66 5.58
C VAL A 990 -8.36 -31.77 6.44
N ASP A 991 -7.30 -32.41 5.92
CA ASP A 991 -6.01 -32.53 6.60
C ASP A 991 -5.29 -31.17 6.71
N ARG A 992 -5.34 -30.31 5.69
CA ARG A 992 -4.79 -28.94 5.75
C ARG A 992 -5.49 -28.09 6.83
N ILE A 993 -6.82 -28.19 6.95
CA ILE A 993 -7.58 -27.50 8.02
C ILE A 993 -7.20 -28.05 9.41
N HIS A 994 -7.03 -29.37 9.55
CA HIS A 994 -6.52 -29.98 10.80
C HIS A 994 -5.11 -29.52 11.14
N GLN A 995 -4.18 -29.51 10.17
CA GLN A 995 -2.81 -29.01 10.35
C GLN A 995 -2.81 -27.53 10.78
N LYS A 996 -3.72 -26.70 10.26
CA LYS A 996 -3.90 -25.32 10.71
C LYS A 996 -4.41 -25.24 12.16
N GLN A 997 -5.40 -26.05 12.54
CA GLN A 997 -5.89 -26.09 13.92
C GLN A 997 -4.79 -26.51 14.91
N LEU A 998 -3.96 -27.48 14.52
CA LEU A 998 -2.81 -27.91 15.31
C LEU A 998 -1.75 -26.80 15.43
N SER A 999 -1.46 -26.07 14.35
CA SER A 999 -0.47 -24.99 14.39
C SER A 999 -0.91 -23.81 15.26
N MET A 1000 -2.21 -23.51 15.31
CA MET A 1000 -2.77 -22.49 16.21
C MET A 1000 -2.72 -22.88 17.69
N LYS A 1001 -2.59 -24.17 18.01
CA LYS A 1001 -2.51 -24.71 19.39
C LYS A 1001 -1.07 -24.85 19.90
N GLN A 1002 -0.04 -24.50 19.13
CA GLN A 1002 1.37 -24.57 19.52
C GLN A 1002 2.02 -23.18 19.61
N SER A 1003 2.79 -22.93 20.67
CA SER A 1003 3.31 -21.59 20.98
C SER A 1003 4.61 -21.24 20.24
N GLN A 1004 4.49 -20.58 19.08
CA GLN A 1004 5.52 -19.72 18.44
C GLN A 1004 6.93 -20.32 18.22
N ASN A 1005 7.11 -21.64 18.16
CA ASN A 1005 8.44 -22.26 18.11
C ASN A 1005 8.64 -23.27 16.95
N THR A 1006 7.71 -23.29 16.00
CA THR A 1006 7.76 -24.11 14.78
C THR A 1006 7.89 -23.20 13.56
N ASN A 1007 8.93 -23.37 12.74
CA ASN A 1007 9.03 -22.69 11.44
C ASN A 1007 8.18 -23.42 10.39
N SER A 1008 6.89 -23.65 10.68
CA SER A 1008 6.03 -24.44 9.82
C SER A 1008 5.60 -23.65 8.58
N TRP A 1009 5.58 -24.31 7.43
CA TRP A 1009 5.15 -23.69 6.18
C TRP A 1009 3.62 -23.48 6.14
N ILE A 1010 2.85 -24.34 6.80
CA ILE A 1010 1.38 -24.28 6.90
C ILE A 1010 0.88 -23.25 7.95
N GLU A 1011 1.73 -22.81 8.88
CA GLU A 1011 1.42 -21.63 9.72
C GLU A 1011 1.24 -20.38 8.86
N ARG A 1012 2.11 -20.19 7.87
CA ARG A 1012 2.18 -18.97 7.04
C ARG A 1012 1.09 -18.92 5.96
N ILE A 1013 0.82 -20.03 5.28
CA ILE A 1013 -0.19 -20.06 4.22
C ILE A 1013 -1.59 -20.02 4.83
N LYS A 1014 -2.48 -19.23 4.22
CA LYS A 1014 -3.89 -19.07 4.61
C LYS A 1014 -4.85 -19.32 3.46
N PHE A 1015 -4.36 -19.30 2.23
CA PHE A 1015 -5.19 -19.46 1.04
C PHE A 1015 -4.61 -20.57 0.17
N TYR A 1016 -5.33 -21.69 0.12
CA TYR A 1016 -5.00 -22.85 -0.69
C TYR A 1016 -5.93 -22.89 -1.92
N SER A 1017 -5.37 -23.09 -3.10
CA SER A 1017 -6.16 -23.04 -4.33
C SER A 1017 -5.76 -24.11 -5.35
N TYR A 1018 -6.76 -24.62 -6.07
CA TYR A 1018 -6.62 -25.71 -7.03
C TYR A 1018 -7.22 -25.32 -8.39
N SER A 1019 -6.41 -25.35 -9.45
CA SER A 1019 -6.85 -25.22 -10.84
C SER A 1019 -7.03 -26.61 -11.44
N GLY A 1020 -8.29 -27.00 -11.62
CA GLY A 1020 -8.67 -28.36 -11.99
C GLY A 1020 -9.61 -28.43 -13.19
N HIS A 1021 -10.21 -29.61 -13.33
CA HIS A 1021 -11.18 -29.92 -14.36
C HIS A 1021 -12.58 -29.97 -13.77
N ASP A 1022 -13.55 -29.88 -14.67
CA ASP A 1022 -15.00 -29.94 -14.47
C ASP A 1022 -15.42 -31.01 -13.43
N ILE A 1023 -14.75 -32.15 -13.52
CA ILE A 1023 -15.08 -33.35 -12.75
C ILE A 1023 -14.57 -33.34 -11.31
N ASN A 1024 -13.52 -32.57 -11.00
CA ASN A 1024 -13.09 -32.39 -9.62
C ASN A 1024 -14.19 -31.66 -8.82
N LEU A 1025 -14.85 -30.67 -9.45
CA LEU A 1025 -16.00 -29.99 -8.87
C LEU A 1025 -17.23 -30.92 -8.78
N LEU A 1026 -17.55 -31.66 -9.85
CA LEU A 1026 -18.67 -32.61 -9.86
C LEU A 1026 -18.58 -33.63 -8.71
N PHE A 1027 -17.39 -34.21 -8.48
CA PHE A 1027 -17.18 -35.16 -7.39
C PHE A 1027 -17.29 -34.50 -6.01
N LEU A 1028 -16.74 -33.30 -5.81
CA LEU A 1028 -16.85 -32.59 -4.54
C LEU A 1028 -18.31 -32.23 -4.22
N LEU A 1029 -19.08 -31.76 -5.20
CA LEU A 1029 -20.52 -31.49 -5.03
C LEU A 1029 -21.30 -32.78 -4.68
N TYR A 1030 -20.94 -33.93 -5.23
CA TYR A 1030 -21.49 -35.22 -4.80
C TYR A 1030 -21.07 -35.60 -3.38
N ILE A 1031 -19.80 -35.43 -3.00
CA ILE A 1031 -19.30 -35.72 -1.66
C ILE A 1031 -20.06 -34.89 -0.60
N LEU A 1032 -20.37 -33.63 -0.92
CA LEU A 1032 -21.18 -32.69 -0.13
C LEU A 1032 -22.70 -32.97 -0.19
N GLY A 1033 -23.14 -33.96 -0.98
CA GLY A 1033 -24.52 -34.45 -1.06
C GLY A 1033 -25.45 -33.67 -1.99
N GLN A 1034 -24.95 -32.76 -2.83
CA GLN A 1034 -25.79 -31.89 -3.69
C GLN A 1034 -26.65 -32.67 -4.70
N TYR A 1035 -26.30 -33.92 -4.99
CA TYR A 1035 -26.98 -34.76 -5.98
C TYR A 1035 -27.62 -36.03 -5.41
N ASP A 1036 -27.65 -36.21 -4.08
CA ASP A 1036 -28.09 -37.46 -3.41
C ASP A 1036 -29.51 -37.91 -3.85
N ASN A 1037 -30.38 -36.97 -4.26
CA ASN A 1037 -31.73 -37.24 -4.77
C ASN A 1037 -32.03 -36.65 -6.18
N ALA A 1038 -31.05 -36.05 -6.87
CA ALA A 1038 -31.30 -35.32 -8.11
C ALA A 1038 -31.52 -36.26 -9.32
N ALA A 1039 -32.43 -35.95 -10.25
CA ALA A 1039 -32.71 -36.81 -11.41
C ALA A 1039 -31.52 -36.87 -12.39
N THR A 1040 -30.92 -35.71 -12.63
CA THR A 1040 -29.67 -35.44 -13.36
C THR A 1040 -28.62 -34.89 -12.39
N VAL A 1041 -27.36 -34.81 -12.81
CA VAL A 1041 -26.40 -33.87 -12.19
C VAL A 1041 -26.33 -32.58 -13.01
N GLU A 1042 -26.07 -31.46 -12.34
CA GLU A 1042 -25.69 -30.24 -13.05
C GLU A 1042 -24.19 -30.27 -13.35
N TYR A 1043 -23.81 -29.70 -14.49
CA TYR A 1043 -22.43 -29.69 -14.98
C TYR A 1043 -22.00 -28.25 -15.09
N GLU A 1044 -21.20 -27.81 -14.12
CA GLU A 1044 -20.94 -26.39 -13.85
C GLU A 1044 -20.25 -25.67 -15.02
N GLY A 1045 -20.55 -24.38 -15.18
CA GLY A 1045 -20.01 -23.52 -16.23
C GLY A 1045 -18.49 -23.36 -16.15
N TYR A 1046 -17.86 -22.85 -17.21
CA TYR A 1046 -16.43 -22.53 -17.20
C TYR A 1046 -16.11 -21.50 -16.10
N ALA A 1047 -14.91 -21.54 -15.51
CA ALA A 1047 -14.55 -20.70 -14.35
C ALA A 1047 -15.58 -20.75 -13.18
N SER A 1048 -16.26 -21.89 -13.01
CA SER A 1048 -16.97 -22.23 -11.78
C SER A 1048 -15.97 -22.55 -10.67
N CYS A 1049 -16.36 -22.31 -9.42
CA CYS A 1049 -15.47 -22.45 -8.26
C CYS A 1049 -16.21 -22.89 -7.01
N ILE A 1050 -15.71 -23.92 -6.34
CA ILE A 1050 -16.14 -24.35 -5.00
C ILE A 1050 -15.15 -23.81 -3.99
N VAL A 1051 -15.66 -23.29 -2.87
CA VAL A 1051 -14.90 -22.61 -1.83
C VAL A 1051 -15.25 -23.20 -0.47
N PHE A 1052 -14.23 -23.64 0.27
CA PHE A 1052 -14.30 -24.13 1.64
C PHE A 1052 -13.60 -23.12 2.55
N GLU A 1053 -14.34 -22.54 3.49
CA GLU A 1053 -13.81 -21.54 4.42
C GLU A 1053 -13.79 -22.13 5.83
N ALA A 1054 -12.61 -22.16 6.44
CA ALA A 1054 -12.44 -22.50 7.85
C ALA A 1054 -12.56 -21.22 8.69
N TRP A 1055 -13.59 -21.17 9.52
CA TRP A 1055 -13.89 -20.09 10.45
C TRP A 1055 -13.65 -20.57 11.88
N LEU A 1056 -12.84 -19.84 12.65
CA LEU A 1056 -12.62 -20.07 14.08
C LEU A 1056 -13.76 -19.41 14.87
N THR A 1057 -14.46 -20.14 15.74
CA THR A 1057 -15.50 -19.59 16.62
C THR A 1057 -14.91 -19.00 17.90
N GLU A 1058 -15.72 -18.24 18.66
CA GLU A 1058 -15.36 -17.72 20.00
C GLU A 1058 -14.94 -18.82 21.00
N GLU A 1059 -15.44 -20.05 20.81
CA GLU A 1059 -15.09 -21.22 21.62
C GLU A 1059 -13.74 -21.86 21.20
N ASN A 1060 -13.06 -21.30 20.19
CA ASN A 1060 -11.86 -21.82 19.52
C ASN A 1060 -12.07 -23.15 18.75
N GLU A 1061 -13.32 -23.46 18.40
CA GLU A 1061 -13.66 -24.54 17.48
C GLU A 1061 -13.68 -24.07 16.03
N ILE A 1062 -13.61 -25.00 15.07
CA ILE A 1062 -13.63 -24.68 13.64
C ILE A 1062 -14.95 -25.09 13.00
N GLU A 1063 -15.57 -24.13 12.31
CA GLU A 1063 -16.69 -24.34 11.40
C GLU A 1063 -16.25 -24.19 9.94
N ILE A 1064 -16.64 -25.15 9.10
CA ILE A 1064 -16.44 -25.11 7.65
C ILE A 1064 -17.71 -24.56 6.98
N LYS A 1065 -17.56 -23.48 6.19
CA LYS A 1065 -18.63 -22.91 5.36
C LYS A 1065 -18.30 -23.12 3.90
N VAL A 1066 -19.27 -23.57 3.10
CA VAL A 1066 -19.02 -23.95 1.70
C VAL A 1066 -19.87 -23.11 0.75
N PHE A 1067 -19.22 -22.55 -0.27
CA PHE A 1067 -19.83 -21.70 -1.28
C PHE A 1067 -19.52 -22.20 -2.70
N LEU A 1068 -20.38 -21.88 -3.65
CA LEU A 1068 -20.26 -22.24 -5.06
C LEU A 1068 -20.54 -21.02 -5.95
N ARG A 1069 -19.65 -20.79 -6.93
CA ARG A 1069 -19.91 -19.97 -8.13
C ARG A 1069 -20.08 -20.92 -9.30
N ARG A 1070 -21.22 -20.85 -10.01
CA ARG A 1070 -21.61 -21.82 -11.05
C ARG A 1070 -21.07 -21.54 -12.46
N GLY A 1071 -20.44 -20.39 -12.69
CA GLY A 1071 -19.82 -20.04 -13.97
C GLY A 1071 -19.66 -18.52 -14.12
N PRO A 1072 -19.41 -18.00 -15.34
CA PRO A 1072 -19.19 -16.57 -15.55
C PRO A 1072 -20.42 -15.73 -15.19
N ASN A 1073 -21.61 -16.25 -15.50
CA ASN A 1073 -22.90 -15.58 -15.26
C ASN A 1073 -23.28 -15.50 -13.77
N SER A 1074 -22.51 -16.11 -12.86
CA SER A 1074 -22.69 -15.98 -11.42
C SER A 1074 -21.92 -14.75 -10.90
N THR A 1075 -22.67 -13.71 -10.54
CA THR A 1075 -22.18 -12.44 -9.97
C THR A 1075 -21.71 -12.54 -8.51
N GLU A 1076 -22.00 -13.65 -7.84
CA GLU A 1076 -21.72 -13.88 -6.42
C GLU A 1076 -21.33 -15.35 -6.14
N PHE A 1077 -20.83 -15.62 -4.93
CA PHE A 1077 -20.60 -16.95 -4.40
C PHE A 1077 -21.77 -17.35 -3.50
N GLN A 1078 -22.56 -18.34 -3.91
CA GLN A 1078 -23.77 -18.75 -3.20
C GLN A 1078 -23.45 -19.84 -2.17
N PRO A 1079 -23.99 -19.77 -0.94
CA PRO A 1079 -23.82 -20.82 0.06
C PRO A 1079 -24.47 -22.13 -0.40
N ILE A 1080 -23.78 -23.27 -0.22
CA ILE A 1080 -24.34 -24.59 -0.54
C ILE A 1080 -24.53 -25.44 0.71
N GLN A 1081 -25.71 -26.05 0.83
CA GLN A 1081 -26.08 -26.84 2.01
C GLN A 1081 -25.39 -28.20 1.99
N VAL A 1082 -24.38 -28.38 2.84
CA VAL A 1082 -23.73 -29.70 3.01
C VAL A 1082 -24.70 -30.65 3.73
N VAL A 1083 -24.95 -31.82 3.14
CA VAL A 1083 -25.95 -32.77 3.65
C VAL A 1083 -25.51 -33.40 4.97
N GLY A 1084 -26.19 -33.06 6.07
CA GLY A 1084 -25.89 -33.49 7.44
C GLY A 1084 -25.22 -32.41 8.30
N CYS A 1085 -24.96 -31.22 7.75
CA CYS A 1085 -24.46 -30.06 8.47
C CYS A 1085 -25.58 -29.05 8.80
N PRO A 1086 -25.36 -28.10 9.72
CA PRO A 1086 -26.23 -26.92 9.89
C PRO A 1086 -26.33 -26.06 8.61
N PRO A 1087 -27.35 -25.18 8.50
CA PRO A 1087 -27.42 -24.16 7.47
C PRO A 1087 -26.64 -22.89 7.85
N ILE A 1088 -26.03 -22.28 6.84
CA ILE A 1088 -25.40 -20.95 6.93
C ILE A 1088 -26.48 -19.93 7.36
N PRO A 1089 -26.23 -19.05 8.37
CA PRO A 1089 -24.94 -18.50 8.81
C PRO A 1089 -24.01 -19.42 9.62
N SER A 1090 -24.52 -20.46 10.28
CA SER A 1090 -23.70 -21.46 10.97
C SER A 1090 -23.01 -22.37 9.95
N GLY A 1091 -21.72 -22.65 10.16
CA GLY A 1091 -20.99 -23.62 9.37
C GLY A 1091 -21.15 -25.05 9.89
N CYS A 1092 -20.45 -25.98 9.25
CA CYS A 1092 -20.36 -27.36 9.69
C CYS A 1092 -19.16 -27.53 10.63
N PRO A 1093 -19.34 -27.96 11.90
CA PRO A 1093 -18.22 -28.24 12.78
C PRO A 1093 -17.25 -29.23 12.14
N LEU A 1094 -15.94 -28.97 12.25
CA LEU A 1094 -14.87 -29.71 11.55
C LEU A 1094 -15.00 -31.24 11.71
N ALA A 1095 -15.27 -31.72 12.93
CA ALA A 1095 -15.46 -33.15 13.20
C ALA A 1095 -16.71 -33.75 12.51
N THR A 1096 -17.78 -32.97 12.34
CA THR A 1096 -19.01 -33.38 11.61
C THR A 1096 -18.75 -33.43 10.11
N PHE A 1097 -18.07 -32.41 9.57
CA PHE A 1097 -17.68 -32.34 8.16
C PHE A 1097 -16.71 -33.48 7.79
N GLU A 1098 -15.69 -33.74 8.62
CA GLU A 1098 -14.82 -34.91 8.45
C GLU A 1098 -15.64 -36.19 8.50
N ASN A 1099 -16.49 -36.42 9.51
CA ASN A 1099 -17.23 -37.67 9.62
C ASN A 1099 -18.18 -37.93 8.42
N ARG A 1100 -18.74 -36.89 7.79
CA ARG A 1100 -19.54 -36.98 6.55
C ARG A 1100 -18.71 -37.29 5.30
N THR A 1101 -17.46 -36.83 5.25
CA THR A 1101 -16.55 -36.99 4.09
C THR A 1101 -15.64 -38.23 4.21
N ARG A 1102 -15.33 -38.66 5.43
CA ARG A 1102 -14.43 -39.79 5.79
C ARG A 1102 -14.76 -41.10 5.08
N LYS A 1103 -16.02 -41.35 4.69
CA LYS A 1103 -16.38 -42.55 3.91
C LYS A 1103 -15.66 -42.61 2.55
N PHE A 1104 -15.29 -41.46 1.98
CA PHE A 1104 -14.62 -41.29 0.70
C PHE A 1104 -13.09 -41.19 0.79
N PHE A 1105 -12.50 -40.96 1.98
CA PHE A 1105 -11.03 -40.86 2.14
C PHE A 1105 -10.29 -42.12 1.65
N PRO A 1106 -9.02 -42.02 1.23
CA PRO A 1106 -8.22 -43.18 0.83
C PRO A 1106 -8.14 -44.23 1.95
N LYS A 1107 -8.31 -45.51 1.59
CA LYS A 1107 -8.27 -46.65 2.52
C LYS A 1107 -6.92 -47.37 2.41
N PRO A 1108 -6.03 -47.31 3.42
CA PRO A 1108 -4.63 -47.72 3.27
C PRO A 1108 -4.35 -49.16 2.81
N ASN A 1109 -5.29 -50.10 2.98
CA ASN A 1109 -5.06 -51.54 2.71
C ASN A 1109 -6.32 -52.27 2.19
N LYS A 1110 -7.06 -51.69 1.23
CA LYS A 1110 -8.25 -52.37 0.64
C LYS A 1110 -8.35 -52.43 -0.88
N VAL A 1111 -7.44 -51.81 -1.63
CA VAL A 1111 -7.62 -51.61 -3.09
C VAL A 1111 -7.14 -52.80 -3.93
N ASP A 1112 -6.21 -53.62 -3.43
CA ASP A 1112 -5.60 -54.71 -4.20
C ASP A 1112 -6.28 -56.08 -4.02
N VAL A 1113 -7.29 -56.19 -3.14
CA VAL A 1113 -7.92 -57.49 -2.79
C VAL A 1113 -9.07 -57.83 -3.75
N ASP A 1114 -9.95 -56.87 -4.04
CA ASP A 1114 -11.22 -57.14 -4.76
C ASP A 1114 -11.07 -57.29 -6.29
N CYS A 1115 -9.88 -56.99 -6.85
CA CYS A 1115 -9.58 -57.20 -8.29
C CYS A 1115 -8.76 -58.47 -8.60
N CYS A 1116 -8.23 -59.17 -7.59
CA CYS A 1116 -7.35 -60.35 -7.80
C CYS A 1116 -8.04 -61.71 -7.61
N SER A 1117 -9.36 -61.74 -7.47
CA SER A 1117 -10.18 -62.94 -7.22
C SER A 1117 -10.36 -63.89 -8.42
N SER A 1118 -9.45 -63.87 -9.39
CA SER A 1118 -9.51 -64.72 -10.60
C SER A 1118 -8.14 -65.21 -11.11
N ALA A 1119 -7.21 -65.56 -10.20
CA ALA A 1119 -5.94 -66.20 -10.55
C ALA A 1119 -5.53 -67.29 -9.53
N ASN A 1120 -5.83 -68.55 -9.84
CA ASN A 1120 -5.38 -69.70 -9.03
C ASN A 1120 -3.91 -70.03 -9.34
N PHE A 1121 -2.96 -69.72 -8.43
CA PHE A 1121 -1.67 -70.42 -8.39
C PHE A 1121 -1.08 -70.62 -6.98
N LEU A 1122 -0.55 -71.83 -6.80
CA LEU A 1122 -0.04 -72.53 -5.61
C LEU A 1122 0.83 -71.75 -4.60
N SER A 1123 0.78 -72.18 -3.34
CA SER A 1123 1.48 -71.60 -2.18
C SER A 1123 2.56 -72.51 -1.58
N ILE A 1124 3.74 -71.96 -1.24
CA ILE A 1124 4.71 -72.51 -0.25
C ILE A 1124 5.45 -71.34 0.45
N PRO A 1125 5.57 -71.31 1.80
CA PRO A 1125 6.28 -70.26 2.55
C PRO A 1125 7.68 -70.71 3.07
N SER A 1126 8.76 -69.96 2.80
CA SER A 1126 10.13 -70.32 3.27
C SER A 1126 11.16 -69.16 3.34
N VAL A 1127 10.90 -68.07 4.09
CA VAL A 1127 11.90 -66.96 4.25
C VAL A 1127 12.11 -66.48 5.70
N PHE A 1128 11.13 -66.61 6.59
CA PHE A 1128 11.12 -65.93 7.90
C PHE A 1128 12.15 -66.36 8.96
N LEU A 1129 13.06 -67.32 8.66
CA LEU A 1129 13.97 -67.91 9.65
C LEU A 1129 15.42 -67.39 9.60
N LEU A 1130 15.84 -66.67 8.55
CA LEU A 1130 17.26 -66.35 8.32
C LEU A 1130 17.72 -64.99 8.84
N PHE A 1131 16.82 -64.02 9.06
CA PHE A 1131 17.22 -62.63 9.35
C PHE A 1131 17.69 -62.39 10.80
N ILE A 1132 17.31 -63.26 11.75
CA ILE A 1132 17.59 -63.07 13.18
C ILE A 1132 19.05 -63.39 13.55
N ILE A 1133 19.77 -64.17 12.73
CA ILE A 1133 21.12 -64.66 13.06
C ILE A 1133 22.21 -63.61 12.78
N PHE A 1134 22.01 -62.71 11.82
CA PHE A 1134 23.11 -61.91 11.24
C PHE A 1134 23.52 -60.68 12.07
N CYS A 1135 22.70 -60.21 13.01
CA CYS A 1135 22.95 -58.97 13.77
C CYS A 1135 23.80 -59.16 15.05
N SER A 1136 24.44 -60.32 15.23
CA SER A 1136 25.14 -60.69 16.48
C SER A 1136 26.68 -60.56 16.43
N LEU A 1137 27.25 -60.28 15.25
CA LEU A 1137 28.71 -60.27 15.03
C LEU A 1137 29.16 -59.07 14.17
N PHE A 1138 29.57 -57.98 14.82
CA PHE A 1138 30.89 -57.33 14.65
C PHE A 1138 30.95 -56.03 15.47
N ASN A 1139 31.96 -55.89 16.33
CA ASN A 1139 32.13 -54.74 17.22
C ASN A 1139 33.64 -54.47 17.44
N ALA A 1140 34.16 -53.34 16.96
CA ALA A 1140 35.58 -52.94 17.06
C ALA A 1140 35.74 -51.41 16.87
N THR A 1141 36.86 -50.82 17.32
CA THR A 1141 37.00 -49.37 17.61
C THR A 1141 38.36 -48.77 17.18
N VAL A 1142 38.57 -47.44 17.41
CA VAL A 1142 39.84 -46.66 17.26
C VAL A 1142 40.15 -46.24 15.80
N HIS A 1143 40.65 -45.03 15.42
CA HIS A 1143 41.33 -43.92 16.13
C HIS A 1143 41.02 -42.46 15.58
N LEU A 1144 41.90 -41.50 15.91
CA LEU A 1144 42.10 -40.11 15.40
C LEU A 1144 43.64 -39.94 15.11
N PRO A 1145 44.28 -38.80 14.65
CA PRO A 1145 43.85 -37.38 14.66
C PRO A 1145 44.37 -36.36 13.56
N SER A 1146 43.77 -35.15 13.53
CA SER A 1146 44.40 -33.79 13.37
C SER A 1146 45.01 -33.20 12.05
N ARG A 1147 44.79 -31.87 11.87
CA ARG A 1147 45.51 -30.84 11.02
C ARG A 1147 45.47 -31.03 9.48
N GLY A 1148 45.51 -29.99 8.61
CA GLY A 1148 45.45 -28.52 8.78
C GLY A 1148 45.80 -27.71 7.50
N SER A 1149 45.65 -26.37 7.52
CA SER A 1149 46.15 -25.32 6.55
C SER A 1149 45.55 -25.16 5.13
N THR A 1150 45.65 -23.92 4.61
CA THR A 1150 45.24 -23.35 3.29
C THR A 1150 46.51 -22.91 2.49
N PRO A 1151 46.57 -22.02 1.44
CA PRO A 1151 45.56 -21.32 0.59
C PRO A 1151 45.93 -21.17 -0.95
N ARG A 1152 45.15 -20.34 -1.70
CA ARG A 1152 45.49 -19.49 -2.91
C ARG A 1152 45.10 -19.92 -4.36
N LEU A 1153 44.23 -19.09 -4.99
CA LEU A 1153 44.29 -18.34 -6.29
C LEU A 1153 45.31 -18.72 -7.41
N PRO A 1154 45.08 -18.45 -8.73
CA PRO A 1154 44.40 -17.23 -9.26
C PRO A 1154 43.55 -17.27 -10.58
N MET A 1155 42.82 -16.17 -10.80
CA MET A 1155 42.44 -15.42 -12.05
C MET A 1155 42.34 -16.06 -13.47
N ALA A 1156 41.29 -15.64 -14.21
CA ALA A 1156 41.30 -15.01 -15.57
C ALA A 1156 40.34 -15.58 -16.66
N LEU A 1157 39.86 -14.66 -17.52
CA LEU A 1157 39.00 -14.79 -18.73
C LEU A 1157 39.87 -14.85 -20.01
N PRO A 1158 39.35 -14.90 -21.27
CA PRO A 1158 37.96 -14.98 -21.79
C PRO A 1158 37.72 -16.06 -22.89
N LEU A 1159 36.47 -16.27 -23.34
CA LEU A 1159 36.02 -16.19 -24.77
C LEU A 1159 34.55 -16.64 -24.99
N ARG A 1160 33.95 -16.17 -26.10
CA ARG A 1160 32.68 -16.61 -26.75
C ARG A 1160 33.04 -17.45 -28.01
N PRO A 1161 32.13 -18.13 -28.77
CA PRO A 1161 30.65 -18.05 -28.76
C PRO A 1161 29.85 -19.38 -28.93
N MET A 1162 28.51 -19.25 -28.88
CA MET A 1162 27.49 -19.94 -29.71
C MET A 1162 27.06 -21.41 -29.45
N LEU A 1163 25.75 -21.60 -29.70
CA LEU A 1163 24.97 -22.81 -30.01
C LEU A 1163 24.57 -23.79 -28.88
N MET A 1164 23.28 -24.13 -28.91
CA MET A 1164 22.56 -25.25 -28.26
C MET A 1164 22.73 -26.55 -29.08
N PRO A 1165 22.27 -27.73 -28.61
CA PRO A 1165 21.88 -28.15 -27.24
C PRO A 1165 22.48 -29.53 -26.84
N THR A 1166 21.88 -30.19 -25.83
CA THR A 1166 21.86 -31.65 -25.54
C THR A 1166 22.84 -32.24 -24.50
N LEU A 1167 22.37 -33.36 -23.92
CA LEU A 1167 23.05 -34.44 -23.18
C LEU A 1167 23.57 -34.17 -21.74
N LEU A 1168 22.74 -34.63 -20.79
CA LEU A 1168 23.16 -35.23 -19.52
C LEU A 1168 24.11 -36.43 -19.73
N PRO A 1169 25.02 -36.68 -18.78
CA PRO A 1169 25.44 -38.02 -18.41
C PRO A 1169 25.10 -38.32 -16.93
N LEU A 1170 24.25 -39.32 -16.69
CA LEU A 1170 23.89 -39.85 -15.36
C LEU A 1170 24.51 -41.24 -15.14
N THR A 1171 25.63 -41.29 -14.42
CA THR A 1171 26.24 -42.52 -13.84
C THR A 1171 27.09 -42.12 -12.62
N ASP A 1172 27.16 -42.87 -11.53
CA ASP A 1172 26.62 -44.21 -11.21
C ASP A 1172 25.63 -44.11 -10.02
N ARG A 1173 24.57 -44.95 -9.84
CA ARG A 1173 24.47 -46.44 -9.82
C ARG A 1173 25.24 -47.06 -8.64
N LYS A 1174 24.95 -48.26 -8.11
CA LYS A 1174 24.17 -49.49 -8.45
C LYS A 1174 23.90 -50.22 -7.10
N LEU A 1175 23.32 -51.42 -6.86
CA LEU A 1175 22.69 -52.62 -7.47
C LEU A 1175 21.85 -53.20 -6.28
N CYS A 1176 20.86 -54.09 -6.31
CA CYS A 1176 19.91 -54.73 -7.26
C CYS A 1176 18.90 -55.54 -6.34
N ALA A 1177 17.99 -56.44 -6.72
CA ALA A 1177 17.57 -57.06 -7.98
C ALA A 1177 16.09 -57.54 -7.88
N LEU A 1178 15.61 -58.12 -9.01
CA LEU A 1178 14.33 -58.80 -9.28
C LEU A 1178 13.27 -57.92 -9.99
N SER A 1179 12.71 -58.34 -11.13
CA SER A 1179 13.23 -59.27 -12.16
C SER A 1179 12.57 -58.99 -13.51
N MET A 1180 13.25 -59.35 -14.60
CA MET A 1180 12.80 -59.17 -15.98
C MET A 1180 11.44 -59.84 -16.25
N GLY A 1181 10.52 -59.13 -16.91
CA GLY A 1181 9.22 -59.67 -17.34
C GLY A 1181 8.60 -58.89 -18.51
N ASP A 1182 8.18 -57.64 -18.26
CA ASP A 1182 7.14 -57.00 -19.08
C ASP A 1182 7.59 -56.40 -20.44
N HIS A 1183 8.90 -56.37 -20.72
CA HIS A 1183 9.43 -55.78 -21.96
C HIS A 1183 9.16 -56.57 -23.25
N PHE A 1184 8.44 -57.70 -23.17
CA PHE A 1184 8.06 -58.49 -24.35
C PHE A 1184 6.59 -58.38 -24.77
N HIS A 1185 5.71 -57.74 -23.97
CA HIS A 1185 4.26 -57.79 -24.23
C HIS A 1185 3.71 -56.65 -25.10
N TYR A 1186 4.41 -55.53 -25.22
CA TYR A 1186 3.94 -54.30 -25.87
C TYR A 1186 4.05 -54.27 -27.42
N LEU A 1187 4.41 -55.40 -28.04
CA LEU A 1187 4.57 -55.55 -29.49
C LEU A 1187 3.64 -56.61 -30.10
N TRP A 1188 2.66 -57.13 -29.33
CA TRP A 1188 1.77 -58.21 -29.77
C TRP A 1188 0.30 -58.06 -29.34
N THR A 1189 -0.18 -56.83 -29.18
CA THR A 1189 -1.62 -56.51 -28.93
C THR A 1189 -2.20 -55.49 -29.91
N SER A 1190 -1.52 -55.25 -31.04
CA SER A 1190 -2.00 -54.44 -32.17
C SER A 1190 -2.68 -55.25 -33.29
N VAL A 1191 -2.83 -56.57 -33.12
CA VAL A 1191 -3.41 -57.49 -34.12
C VAL A 1191 -4.40 -58.47 -33.44
N ALA A 1192 -5.47 -57.95 -32.83
CA ALA A 1192 -6.58 -58.75 -32.30
C ALA A 1192 -7.86 -57.94 -31.98
N PHE A 1193 -8.27 -56.97 -32.82
CA PHE A 1193 -9.59 -56.32 -32.68
C PHE A 1193 -10.20 -55.82 -34.02
N ASP A 1194 -10.16 -56.68 -35.03
CA ASP A 1194 -11.28 -56.81 -35.98
C ASP A 1194 -12.13 -58.01 -35.50
N PHE A 1195 -13.09 -57.76 -34.59
CA PHE A 1195 -14.30 -58.57 -34.31
C PHE A 1195 -15.13 -57.93 -33.17
#